data_AF-A0A3N8H336-F1
#
_entry.id   AF-A0A3N8H336-F1
#
_cell.length_a   1.000
_cell.length_b   1.000
_cell.length_c   1.000
_cell.angle_alpha   90.00
_cell.angle_beta   90.00
_cell.angle_gamma   90.00
#
_symmetry.space_group_name_H-M   'P 1'
#
loop_
_entity.id
_entity.type
_entity.pdbx_description
1 polymer ?
#
loop_
_entity_poly.entity_id
_entity_poly.type
_entity_poly.pdbx_seq_one_letter_code
_entity_poly.pdbx_strand_id
1 'polypeptide(L)'
;MGQLVLSAAGAVVGGAAGFLIGGPAGIAEGAELGWMAGGIAGGLLFRQKGPQPADIRIQDSAYGKPVPLAYGIYRIAGNIIWAGQPYVASSGGKGAGGKGPQQQKVSMSFAVGLCAGPISAVRRIWANGKLIYDVSNPSNFQAISGSNQMVTNFTVYPGDENQLPDPVMQAALGVNNTPAHRGLAYVVFNELDLSQWGNYLPSLSFEVVTAPAALATSSSASTYAYSTSLGTFFMAPCLSASGGIAMGYGYYFGYNGVTVANLSAYGAVQTQLIPWSGNRGGINMPLGYSDVPGIYTWPGWLHPDGSCDDMSLTGSMDLGFDGDEACFWRNGSDIFLSSSYTTSGRPIYRCDLSQQGLIVAQSTQLGEWHILGGSATHVYAFDDLTGHLFQFDRDTLAVTTTWTGINFNANTGYVLTDDYIYTVGDNLAVSLFRPSQNTYTVLGYAPFGVSTMVAINENFFVFASGANLSSISLGYMWISQGQTFTTVGNVVADLCGRAGLSASQVDVSQLTDVMNGYCVTNHSTTRSNLGPLMSTYFFDACDSGGVIRFVKRGAQPVGTFLYADLGASPNVGDTANTTPITETIVQEVDLPRSMQLTYPELGDDYNPNTQRAMRAYTNSNRDTVMQVPIVLAGSDALARTQAMLWSAWVGRKTFQFTTGLAYLQYEPGDVMTLQGANGESWIVRITRCQYDGQGSLLWAAAREEPDIYPGSSYTTQGGAALGFASQQIDYSGPTILLALDIPPLRDADNTPGLYIAACGMASSWPGAAIDLSRDDVTFTQFAQITHASVMGYAAGALSSFGGGNLPDEINTVSIVLYEGALASCSYADFLTGANAAWLGGEILFFRNATQTAANTWTLSGLLRGRGGTEAAMTTHAAGERFVLLDPAAIVSMPIQTTDFGSTLYFETFLLNLFSGSPGAQVSLTPKNGRVMPLSPVYFIAAHGSASSTSDISLSWIRRARVRAQWIDGADVPLDESAENYTLTILNGSTVVRTVTVAGNGAGGTWTYAAATISADGFPTGATITFRVQQNSDQGVLGASATTTITR
;
A
#
# COMPACT_ATOMS: atom_id res chain seq x y z
N MET A 1 13.87 27.20 47.93
CA MET A 1 15.02 27.24 48.86
C MET A 1 15.60 25.87 49.24
N GLY A 2 14.89 24.74 49.06
CA GLY A 2 15.46 23.39 49.23
C GLY A 2 16.45 22.94 48.13
N GLN A 3 16.51 23.63 46.99
CA GLN A 3 17.45 23.37 45.89
C GLN A 3 18.91 23.75 46.21
N LEU A 4 19.13 24.65 47.18
CA LEU A 4 20.48 25.11 47.57
C LEU A 4 21.14 24.21 48.62
N VAL A 5 20.37 23.38 49.32
CA VAL A 5 20.86 22.57 50.44
C VAL A 5 21.45 21.24 49.95
N LEU A 6 20.94 20.69 48.83
CA LEU A 6 21.53 19.51 48.17
C LEU A 6 22.84 19.85 47.46
N SER A 7 22.92 21.01 46.81
CA SER A 7 24.17 21.53 46.22
C SER A 7 25.21 21.84 47.28
N ALA A 8 24.79 22.23 48.49
CA ALA A 8 25.69 22.48 49.60
C ALA A 8 26.24 21.18 50.21
N ALA A 9 25.46 20.11 50.38
CA ALA A 9 25.99 18.89 51.01
C ALA A 9 27.04 18.15 50.13
N GLY A 10 26.81 18.04 48.82
CA GLY A 10 27.76 17.42 47.88
C GLY A 10 28.99 18.29 47.58
N ALA A 11 28.82 19.61 47.44
CA ALA A 11 29.94 20.54 47.27
C ALA A 11 30.73 20.79 48.56
N VAL A 12 30.10 20.68 49.73
CA VAL A 12 30.80 20.80 51.02
C VAL A 12 31.58 19.52 51.31
N VAL A 13 31.09 18.32 50.97
CA VAL A 13 31.87 17.09 51.15
C VAL A 13 32.97 16.94 50.10
N GLY A 14 32.67 17.18 48.81
CA GLY A 14 33.67 17.16 47.74
C GLY A 14 34.68 18.32 47.81
N GLY A 15 34.23 19.50 48.23
CA GLY A 15 35.06 20.68 48.46
C GLY A 15 35.87 20.61 49.76
N ALA A 16 35.34 20.02 50.84
CA ALA A 16 36.11 19.81 52.08
C ALA A 16 37.16 18.70 51.91
N ALA A 17 36.85 17.61 51.19
CA ALA A 17 37.82 16.57 50.85
C ALA A 17 38.88 17.08 49.85
N GLY A 18 38.46 17.83 48.83
CA GLY A 18 39.37 18.46 47.87
C GLY A 18 40.27 19.52 48.50
N PHE A 19 39.78 20.24 49.52
CA PHE A 19 40.57 21.17 50.32
C PHE A 19 41.56 20.48 51.26
N LEU A 20 41.14 19.40 51.95
CA LEU A 20 42.00 18.61 52.84
C LEU A 20 43.14 17.89 52.10
N ILE A 21 42.97 17.58 50.81
CA ILE A 21 43.90 16.76 50.02
C ILE A 21 44.71 17.59 48.99
N GLY A 22 44.15 18.68 48.43
CA GLY A 22 44.76 19.43 47.31
C GLY A 22 44.87 20.95 47.50
N GLY A 23 44.55 21.49 48.68
CA GLY A 23 44.53 22.94 48.90
C GLY A 23 43.47 23.68 48.06
N PRO A 24 43.58 25.01 47.84
CA PRO A 24 42.55 25.83 47.20
C PRO A 24 42.15 25.39 45.78
N ALA A 25 43.05 24.73 45.05
CA ALA A 25 42.79 24.19 43.71
C ALA A 25 41.90 22.93 43.71
N GLY A 26 41.96 22.13 44.78
CA GLY A 26 41.18 20.89 44.92
C GLY A 26 39.70 21.12 45.25
N ILE A 27 39.30 22.33 45.64
CA ILE A 27 37.90 22.68 45.92
C ILE A 27 37.05 22.63 44.64
N ALA A 28 37.58 23.13 43.52
CA ALA A 28 36.86 23.17 42.24
C ALA A 28 36.74 21.78 41.62
N GLU A 29 37.82 20.99 41.59
CA GLU A 29 37.79 19.64 41.03
C GLU A 29 37.07 18.63 41.95
N GLY A 30 37.20 18.75 43.27
CA GLY A 30 36.46 17.93 44.25
C GLY A 30 34.95 18.20 44.25
N ALA A 31 34.55 19.45 44.00
CA ALA A 31 33.17 19.86 43.81
C ALA A 31 32.66 19.66 42.37
N GLU A 32 33.43 19.09 41.44
CA GLU A 32 32.93 18.63 40.14
C GLU A 32 32.88 17.10 40.10
N LEU A 33 33.75 16.43 40.87
CA LEU A 33 33.92 14.97 40.93
C LEU A 33 33.05 14.29 41.99
N GLY A 34 32.75 14.94 43.13
CA GLY A 34 31.73 14.48 44.08
C GLY A 34 30.32 14.39 43.46
N TRP A 35 30.13 15.06 42.31
CA TRP A 35 28.88 15.15 41.57
C TRP A 35 28.73 14.03 40.53
N MET A 36 29.82 13.38 40.11
CA MET A 36 29.82 12.15 39.30
C MET A 36 29.71 10.87 40.14
N ALA A 37 30.00 10.93 41.45
CA ALA A 37 30.07 9.78 42.34
C ALA A 37 28.70 9.27 42.85
N GLY A 38 27.65 10.09 42.80
CA GLY A 38 26.28 9.61 43.04
C GLY A 38 25.79 8.85 41.82
N GLY A 39 25.08 7.73 42.02
CA GLY A 39 24.50 6.92 40.95
C GLY A 39 23.53 7.70 40.04
N ILE A 40 22.48 7.06 39.55
CA ILE A 40 21.53 7.66 38.59
C ILE A 40 21.03 9.07 39.00
N ALA A 41 21.05 9.41 40.30
CA ALA A 41 20.84 10.78 40.82
C ALA A 41 21.78 11.88 40.28
N GLY A 42 23.07 11.62 40.02
CA GLY A 42 24.01 12.61 39.46
C GLY A 42 23.68 12.99 38.00
N GLY A 43 23.18 12.02 37.22
CA GLY A 43 22.67 12.25 35.86
C GLY A 43 21.26 12.84 35.80
N LEU A 44 20.47 12.70 36.87
CA LEU A 44 19.10 13.23 36.97
C LEU A 44 19.02 14.65 37.54
N LEU A 45 20.06 15.13 38.25
CA LEU A 45 20.09 16.47 38.85
C LEU A 45 20.68 17.55 37.93
N PHE A 46 21.38 17.16 36.86
CA PHE A 46 21.67 18.05 35.74
C PHE A 46 20.72 17.74 34.59
N ARG A 47 19.95 18.75 34.18
CA ARG A 47 19.42 18.81 32.81
C ARG A 47 20.62 19.00 31.89
N GLN A 48 21.37 17.94 31.60
CA GLN A 48 22.33 17.97 30.50
C GLN A 48 21.52 18.35 29.26
N LYS A 49 21.99 19.36 28.52
CA LYS A 49 21.40 19.79 27.24
C LYS A 49 21.71 18.73 26.16
N GLY A 50 21.28 17.49 26.41
CA GLY A 50 21.29 16.41 25.43
C GLY A 50 20.13 16.57 24.45
N PRO A 51 20.10 15.77 23.37
CA PRO A 51 19.01 15.78 22.41
C PRO A 51 17.71 15.35 23.12
N GLN A 52 16.64 16.16 23.00
CA GLN A 52 15.32 15.84 23.57
C GLN A 52 14.41 15.27 22.47
N PRO A 53 13.53 14.30 22.79
CA PRO A 53 12.58 13.74 21.82
C PRO A 53 11.68 14.79 21.12
N ALA A 54 11.43 15.93 21.78
CA ALA A 54 10.59 17.01 21.24
C ALA A 54 11.30 17.90 20.20
N ASP A 55 12.64 18.05 20.26
CA ASP A 55 13.40 18.89 19.31
C ASP A 55 13.44 18.29 17.89
N ILE A 56 13.01 17.04 17.75
CA ILE A 56 13.26 16.16 16.59
C ILE A 56 12.21 16.32 15.48
N ARG A 57 11.07 16.96 15.76
CA ARG A 57 9.88 16.92 14.89
C ARG A 57 9.57 18.21 14.12
N ILE A 58 10.38 19.25 14.25
CA ILE A 58 10.11 20.53 13.59
C ILE A 58 10.94 20.61 12.31
N GLN A 59 10.30 20.36 11.16
CA GLN A 59 10.87 20.74 9.87
C GLN A 59 11.07 22.25 9.82
N ASP A 60 12.19 22.66 9.26
CA ASP A 60 12.58 24.05 9.13
C ASP A 60 13.33 24.24 7.80
N SER A 61 13.69 25.50 7.52
CA SER A 61 14.57 25.89 6.40
C SER A 61 15.72 26.80 6.87
N ALA A 62 15.96 26.86 8.19
CA ALA A 62 16.95 27.73 8.79
C ALA A 62 18.39 27.25 8.55
N TYR A 63 19.27 28.19 8.19
CA TYR A 63 20.71 27.97 8.21
C TYR A 63 21.23 27.86 9.66
N GLY A 64 22.26 27.02 9.86
CA GLY A 64 22.92 26.84 11.16
C GLY A 64 22.33 25.74 12.05
N LYS A 65 21.37 24.95 11.54
CA LYS A 65 20.99 23.70 12.21
C LYS A 65 22.12 22.66 12.11
N PRO A 66 22.41 21.91 13.19
CA PRO A 66 23.31 20.77 13.15
C PRO A 66 22.83 19.70 12.16
N VAL A 67 23.77 19.01 11.52
CA VAL A 67 23.49 17.79 10.76
C VAL A 67 23.26 16.63 11.76
N PRO A 68 22.08 15.99 11.78
CA PRO A 68 21.84 14.89 12.69
C PRO A 68 22.76 13.69 12.44
N LEU A 69 23.14 12.98 13.51
CA LEU A 69 23.79 11.67 13.42
C LEU A 69 22.77 10.60 13.81
N ALA A 70 22.39 9.76 12.85
CA ALA A 70 21.40 8.71 13.04
C ALA A 70 22.06 7.33 13.13
N TYR A 71 21.64 6.52 14.09
CA TYR A 71 22.10 5.15 14.27
C TYR A 71 20.89 4.21 14.31
N GLY A 72 20.96 3.08 13.61
CA GLY A 72 19.85 2.13 13.52
C GLY A 72 18.70 2.72 12.69
N ILE A 73 17.49 2.68 13.24
CA ILE A 73 16.27 3.18 12.61
C ILE A 73 15.72 4.35 13.43
N TYR A 74 15.56 5.50 12.77
CA TYR A 74 15.12 6.71 13.45
C TYR A 74 14.26 7.59 12.56
N ARG A 75 13.25 8.25 13.16
CA ARG A 75 12.44 9.26 12.46
C ARG A 75 13.03 10.65 12.65
N ILE A 76 13.36 11.32 11.56
CA ILE A 76 14.01 12.64 11.53
C ILE A 76 13.14 13.61 10.73
N ALA A 77 12.93 14.82 11.26
CA ALA A 77 12.41 15.93 10.47
C ALA A 77 13.53 16.47 9.57
N GLY A 78 13.32 16.44 8.26
CA GLY A 78 14.31 16.94 7.31
C GLY A 78 14.42 18.47 7.32
N ASN A 79 15.52 18.99 6.78
CA ASN A 79 15.72 20.43 6.57
C ASN A 79 15.74 20.73 5.07
N ILE A 80 14.98 21.72 4.61
CA ILE A 80 14.98 22.09 3.19
C ILE A 80 16.35 22.68 2.82
N ILE A 81 17.03 22.10 1.82
CA ILE A 81 18.35 22.54 1.34
C ILE A 81 18.29 23.17 -0.05
N TRP A 82 17.22 22.90 -0.81
CA TRP A 82 16.93 23.53 -2.09
C TRP A 82 15.42 23.51 -2.36
N ALA A 83 14.90 24.53 -3.03
CA ALA A 83 13.52 24.56 -3.52
C ALA A 83 13.50 25.27 -4.89
N GLY A 84 12.84 24.65 -5.86
CA GLY A 84 12.58 25.21 -7.18
C GLY A 84 11.46 26.25 -7.16
N GLN A 85 11.11 26.75 -8.34
CA GLN A 85 9.95 27.62 -8.50
C GLN A 85 8.67 26.78 -8.49
N PRO A 86 7.60 27.21 -7.79
CA PRO A 86 6.31 26.53 -7.85
C PRO A 86 5.69 26.71 -9.23
N TYR A 87 5.22 25.62 -9.82
CA TYR A 87 4.48 25.62 -11.08
C TYR A 87 2.97 25.59 -10.80
N VAL A 88 2.23 26.50 -11.43
CA VAL A 88 0.77 26.56 -11.30
C VAL A 88 0.15 26.10 -12.61
N ALA A 89 -0.54 24.96 -12.59
CA ALA A 89 -1.26 24.48 -13.76
C ALA A 89 -2.53 25.33 -13.94
N SER A 90 -2.54 26.20 -14.95
CA SER A 90 -3.75 26.91 -15.38
C SER A 90 -4.52 26.05 -16.38
N SER A 91 -5.69 25.53 -15.99
CA SER A 91 -6.66 24.89 -16.88
C SER A 91 -7.27 25.94 -17.82
N GLY A 92 -6.56 26.26 -18.90
CA GLY A 92 -7.01 27.18 -19.94
C GLY A 92 -8.02 26.56 -20.91
N GLY A 93 -9.21 26.22 -20.43
CA GLY A 93 -10.36 25.86 -21.28
C GLY A 93 -11.31 27.04 -21.45
N LYS A 94 -11.34 27.65 -22.64
CA LYS A 94 -12.35 28.66 -23.00
C LYS A 94 -13.72 28.00 -23.16
N GLY A 95 -14.47 27.87 -22.08
CA GLY A 95 -15.88 27.45 -22.07
C GLY A 95 -16.70 28.42 -21.22
N ALA A 96 -17.66 29.10 -21.84
CA ALA A 96 -18.47 30.10 -21.18
C ALA A 96 -19.53 29.45 -20.27
N GLY A 97 -19.48 29.75 -18.96
CA GLY A 97 -20.63 29.72 -18.06
C GLY A 97 -20.58 28.69 -16.93
N GLY A 98 -20.58 29.19 -15.68
CA GLY A 98 -20.95 28.42 -14.49
C GLY A 98 -19.83 28.16 -13.50
N LYS A 99 -19.87 28.85 -12.35
CA LYS A 99 -18.86 28.85 -11.29
C LYS A 99 -18.89 27.59 -10.41
N GLY A 100 -17.75 26.92 -10.30
CA GLY A 100 -17.22 26.35 -9.06
C GLY A 100 -15.74 26.74 -8.96
N PRO A 101 -15.14 26.91 -7.77
CA PRO A 101 -13.72 27.22 -7.67
C PRO A 101 -12.91 26.04 -8.23
N GLN A 102 -12.41 26.16 -9.47
CA GLN A 102 -11.40 25.23 -9.96
C GLN A 102 -10.18 25.39 -9.06
N GLN A 103 -9.87 24.36 -8.28
CA GLN A 103 -8.69 24.35 -7.44
C GLN A 103 -7.46 24.43 -8.36
N GLN A 104 -6.75 25.55 -8.31
CA GLN A 104 -5.45 25.69 -8.98
C GLN A 104 -4.54 24.60 -8.43
N LYS A 105 -4.01 23.73 -9.29
CA LYS A 105 -3.02 22.73 -8.90
C LYS A 105 -1.64 23.39 -8.90
N VAL A 106 -0.91 23.25 -7.79
CA VAL A 106 0.46 23.72 -7.65
C VAL A 106 1.39 22.52 -7.47
N SER A 107 2.42 22.42 -8.30
CA SER A 107 3.48 21.42 -8.15
C SER A 107 4.84 22.09 -7.92
N MET A 108 5.76 21.41 -7.23
CA MET A 108 7.09 21.97 -6.99
C MET A 108 8.15 20.89 -6.78
N SER A 109 9.37 21.14 -7.29
CA SER A 109 10.55 20.33 -6.98
C SER A 109 11.36 20.95 -5.84
N PHE A 110 11.84 20.13 -4.90
CA PHE A 110 12.63 20.59 -3.75
C PHE A 110 13.47 19.46 -3.16
N ALA A 111 14.53 19.81 -2.44
CA ALA A 111 15.44 18.87 -1.78
C ALA A 111 15.45 19.07 -0.27
N VAL A 112 15.46 17.95 0.45
CA VAL A 112 15.40 17.87 1.91
C VAL A 112 16.60 17.09 2.44
N GLY A 113 17.49 17.75 3.19
CA GLY A 113 18.60 17.12 3.90
C GLY A 113 18.13 16.41 5.16
N LEU A 114 18.66 15.21 5.42
CA LEU A 114 18.20 14.31 6.48
C LEU A 114 19.19 14.20 7.63
N CYS A 115 20.34 13.57 7.38
CA CYS A 115 21.37 13.27 8.39
C CYS A 115 22.73 13.03 7.72
N ALA A 116 23.78 12.86 8.53
CA ALA A 116 25.07 12.42 8.01
C ALA A 116 24.93 11.04 7.36
N GLY A 117 25.53 10.89 6.17
CA GLY A 117 25.58 9.63 5.44
C GLY A 117 26.83 8.78 5.79
N PRO A 118 26.96 7.59 5.19
CA PRO A 118 25.98 6.97 4.30
C PRO A 118 24.79 6.37 5.06
N ILE A 119 23.57 6.59 4.58
CA ILE A 119 22.37 5.88 5.02
C ILE A 119 22.13 4.66 4.13
N SER A 120 21.41 3.66 4.62
CA SER A 120 20.98 2.51 3.82
C SER A 120 19.71 2.81 3.01
N ALA A 121 18.70 3.45 3.61
CA ALA A 121 17.48 3.88 2.92
C ALA A 121 16.61 4.82 3.76
N VAL A 122 15.57 5.35 3.11
CA VAL A 122 14.38 5.93 3.74
C VAL A 122 13.23 4.92 3.59
N ARG A 123 12.63 4.49 4.71
CA ARG A 123 11.56 3.46 4.72
C ARG A 123 10.15 4.01 4.81
N ARG A 124 9.97 5.15 5.47
CA ARG A 124 8.66 5.80 5.62
C ARG A 124 8.81 7.30 5.54
N ILE A 125 7.83 7.97 4.93
CA ILE A 125 7.74 9.44 4.86
C ILE A 125 6.35 9.83 5.34
N TRP A 126 6.29 10.81 6.23
CA TRP A 126 5.04 11.41 6.67
C TRP A 126 5.02 12.89 6.27
N ALA A 127 3.88 13.37 5.76
CA ALA A 127 3.58 14.77 5.53
C ALA A 127 2.50 15.25 6.52
N ASN A 128 2.76 16.33 7.25
CA ASN A 128 1.89 16.86 8.31
C ASN A 128 1.43 15.79 9.32
N GLY A 129 2.29 14.80 9.59
CA GLY A 129 2.00 13.68 10.48
C GLY A 129 1.19 12.52 9.87
N LYS A 130 0.70 12.64 8.62
CA LYS A 130 0.07 11.55 7.87
C LYS A 130 1.11 10.82 7.02
N LEU A 131 1.13 9.49 7.08
CA LEU A 131 1.98 8.62 6.28
C LEU A 131 1.61 8.77 4.81
N ILE A 132 2.62 9.08 3.98
CA ILE A 132 2.46 9.29 2.53
C ILE A 132 3.35 8.35 1.71
N TYR A 133 4.34 7.74 2.36
CA TYR A 133 5.19 6.71 1.78
C TYR A 133 5.51 5.67 2.84
N ASP A 134 5.28 4.39 2.54
CA ASP A 134 5.66 3.28 3.42
C ASP A 134 6.15 2.07 2.65
N VAL A 135 7.41 1.72 2.91
CA VAL A 135 8.07 0.51 2.40
C VAL A 135 8.67 -0.31 3.53
N SER A 136 8.27 0.00 4.77
CA SER A 136 8.68 -0.73 5.96
C SER A 136 8.05 -2.11 6.04
N ASN A 137 6.85 -2.28 5.45
CA ASN A 137 6.16 -3.55 5.35
C ASN A 137 5.99 -3.96 3.87
N PRO A 138 6.96 -4.73 3.31
CA PRO A 138 6.92 -5.11 1.91
C PRO A 138 5.75 -6.06 1.58
N SER A 139 5.02 -6.60 2.55
CA SER A 139 3.81 -7.40 2.26
C SER A 139 2.62 -6.56 1.78
N ASN A 140 2.69 -5.23 1.88
CA ASN A 140 1.57 -4.34 1.57
C ASN A 140 1.77 -3.56 0.26
N PHE A 141 1.59 -4.23 -0.87
CA PHE A 141 1.62 -3.60 -2.20
C PHE A 141 0.53 -2.51 -2.37
N GLN A 142 -0.57 -2.58 -1.62
CA GLN A 142 -1.59 -1.52 -1.60
C GLN A 142 -1.05 -0.22 -0.98
N ALA A 143 -0.24 -0.33 0.09
CA ALA A 143 0.45 0.81 0.67
C ALA A 143 1.49 1.40 -0.30
N ILE A 144 2.30 0.56 -0.96
CA ILE A 144 3.35 1.04 -1.89
C ILE A 144 2.74 1.69 -3.14
N SER A 145 1.67 1.11 -3.69
CA SER A 145 0.95 1.66 -4.85
C SER A 145 0.30 3.01 -4.54
N GLY A 146 -0.41 3.12 -3.41
CA GLY A 146 -0.94 4.41 -2.97
C GLY A 146 0.15 5.42 -2.62
N SER A 147 1.28 4.97 -2.06
CA SER A 147 2.45 5.83 -1.79
C SER A 147 3.02 6.47 -3.06
N ASN A 148 3.19 5.70 -4.13
CA ASN A 148 3.71 6.23 -5.41
C ASN A 148 2.75 7.20 -6.09
N GLN A 149 1.43 7.04 -5.89
CA GLN A 149 0.45 8.02 -6.36
C GLN A 149 0.47 9.30 -5.51
N MET A 150 0.83 9.20 -4.22
CA MET A 150 0.88 10.32 -3.28
C MET A 150 2.21 11.09 -3.33
N VAL A 151 3.30 10.41 -3.69
CA VAL A 151 4.65 10.96 -3.78
C VAL A 151 5.19 10.66 -5.17
N THR A 152 4.89 11.56 -6.10
CA THR A 152 5.42 11.49 -7.46
C THR A 152 6.93 11.70 -7.44
N ASN A 153 7.69 10.71 -7.93
CA ASN A 153 9.11 10.79 -8.28
C ASN A 153 10.00 11.51 -7.25
N PHE A 154 10.45 10.79 -6.22
CA PHE A 154 11.54 11.25 -5.38
C PHE A 154 12.78 10.36 -5.50
N THR A 155 13.95 10.96 -5.33
CA THR A 155 15.25 10.27 -5.35
C THR A 155 15.91 10.39 -3.99
N VAL A 156 16.31 9.25 -3.41
CA VAL A 156 17.07 9.21 -2.17
C VAL A 156 18.56 9.20 -2.51
N TYR A 157 19.27 10.15 -1.93
CA TYR A 157 20.72 10.26 -2.01
C TYR A 157 21.31 9.77 -0.68
N PRO A 158 21.99 8.60 -0.65
CA PRO A 158 22.49 7.98 0.59
C PRO A 158 23.50 8.83 1.37
N GLY A 159 24.16 9.79 0.70
CA GLY A 159 25.14 10.67 1.32
C GLY A 159 26.53 10.06 1.47
N ASP A 160 26.91 9.11 0.62
CA ASP A 160 28.30 8.65 0.55
C ASP A 160 29.23 9.68 -0.12
N GLU A 161 30.54 9.47 -0.01
CA GLU A 161 31.56 10.40 -0.53
C GLU A 161 31.71 10.35 -2.06
N ASN A 162 31.20 9.32 -2.73
CA ASN A 162 31.27 9.16 -4.18
C ASN A 162 30.02 9.67 -4.91
N GLN A 163 29.01 10.10 -4.16
CA GLN A 163 27.75 10.57 -4.70
C GLN A 163 27.92 11.77 -5.64
N LEU A 164 27.08 11.81 -6.67
CA LEU A 164 27.04 12.86 -7.71
C LEU A 164 25.90 13.86 -7.45
N PRO A 165 25.97 15.08 -8.03
CA PRO A 165 24.88 16.05 -7.95
C PRO A 165 23.60 15.58 -8.62
N ASP A 166 22.46 16.02 -8.09
CA ASP A 166 21.14 15.66 -8.62
C ASP A 166 20.87 16.29 -10.01
N PRO A 167 20.37 15.54 -11.01
CA PRO A 167 20.11 16.06 -12.36
C PRO A 167 19.07 17.17 -12.43
N VAL A 168 18.02 17.14 -11.60
CA VAL A 168 16.95 18.16 -11.58
C VAL A 168 17.46 19.46 -10.96
N MET A 169 18.24 19.35 -9.89
CA MET A 169 18.97 20.49 -9.34
C MET A 169 20.00 21.04 -10.35
N GLN A 170 20.70 20.17 -11.08
CA GLN A 170 21.64 20.58 -12.15
C GLN A 170 20.95 21.29 -13.30
N ALA A 171 19.75 20.86 -13.70
CA ALA A 171 18.96 21.53 -14.71
C ALA A 171 18.56 22.95 -14.26
N ALA A 172 18.24 23.13 -12.98
CA ALA A 172 17.82 24.41 -12.42
C ALA A 172 18.99 25.38 -12.12
N LEU A 173 20.12 24.87 -11.63
CA LEU A 173 21.25 25.69 -11.12
C LEU A 173 22.47 25.70 -12.06
N GLY A 174 22.57 24.72 -12.97
CA GLY A 174 23.71 24.48 -13.83
C GLY A 174 24.71 23.47 -13.25
N VAL A 175 25.37 22.70 -14.13
CA VAL A 175 26.30 21.60 -13.78
C VAL A 175 27.43 22.06 -12.84
N ASN A 176 27.98 23.26 -13.05
CA ASN A 176 29.10 23.78 -12.25
C ASN A 176 28.69 24.39 -10.90
N ASN A 177 27.40 24.65 -10.69
CA ASN A 177 26.90 25.34 -9.48
C ASN A 177 26.14 24.39 -8.53
N THR A 178 25.93 23.14 -8.92
CA THR A 178 25.12 22.20 -8.14
C THR A 178 26.02 21.34 -7.25
N PRO A 179 25.90 21.45 -5.91
CA PRO A 179 26.66 20.62 -5.00
C PRO A 179 26.17 19.17 -5.02
N ALA A 180 27.10 18.22 -4.87
CA ALA A 180 26.78 16.80 -4.70
C ALA A 180 26.33 16.43 -3.27
N HIS A 181 26.43 17.37 -2.32
CA HIS A 181 26.15 17.19 -0.90
C HIS A 181 26.78 15.90 -0.31
N ARG A 182 28.05 15.62 -0.65
CA ARG A 182 28.80 14.46 -0.14
C ARG A 182 28.83 14.45 1.39
N GLY A 183 28.67 13.26 1.97
CA GLY A 183 28.57 13.08 3.43
C GLY A 183 27.21 13.44 4.04
N LEU A 184 26.26 13.97 3.25
CA LEU A 184 24.89 14.30 3.69
C LEU A 184 23.87 13.46 2.92
N ALA A 185 23.07 12.69 3.65
CA ALA A 185 21.92 12.03 3.05
C ALA A 185 20.80 13.05 2.80
N TYR A 186 20.21 13.05 1.60
CA TYR A 186 19.12 13.94 1.24
C TYR A 186 18.11 13.28 0.30
N VAL A 187 16.93 13.88 0.17
CA VAL A 187 15.87 13.43 -0.73
C VAL A 187 15.44 14.56 -1.63
N VAL A 188 15.35 14.32 -2.93
CA VAL A 188 14.83 15.28 -3.92
C VAL A 188 13.45 14.81 -4.35
N PHE A 189 12.45 15.67 -4.22
CA PHE A 189 11.12 15.46 -4.79
C PHE A 189 11.03 16.22 -6.12
N ASN A 190 10.54 15.56 -7.17
CA ASN A 190 10.41 16.15 -8.50
C ASN A 190 8.93 16.40 -8.80
N GLU A 191 8.58 17.68 -8.98
CA GLU A 191 7.23 18.15 -9.34
C GLU A 191 6.12 17.59 -8.42
N LEU A 192 6.36 17.54 -7.11
CA LEU A 192 5.38 17.04 -6.14
C LEU A 192 4.09 17.86 -6.20
N ASP A 193 2.95 17.22 -6.43
CA ASP A 193 1.62 17.85 -6.39
C ASP A 193 1.23 18.24 -4.96
N LEU A 194 1.05 19.53 -4.72
CA LEU A 194 0.75 20.12 -3.42
C LEU A 194 -0.76 20.35 -3.19
N SER A 195 -1.62 20.05 -4.15
CA SER A 195 -3.07 20.31 -4.06
C SER A 195 -3.70 19.63 -2.83
N GLN A 196 -3.23 18.43 -2.50
CA GLN A 196 -3.63 17.66 -1.31
C GLN A 196 -3.32 18.35 0.03
N TRP A 197 -2.37 19.29 0.08
CA TRP A 197 -2.04 20.08 1.27
C TRP A 197 -2.46 21.55 1.15
N GLY A 198 -3.43 21.84 0.28
CA GLY A 198 -3.94 23.19 0.06
C GLY A 198 -2.96 24.09 -0.68
N ASN A 199 -2.09 23.52 -1.52
CA ASN A 199 -1.03 24.20 -2.27
C ASN A 199 0.09 24.81 -1.42
N TYR A 200 0.35 24.24 -0.24
CA TYR A 200 1.49 24.59 0.61
C TYR A 200 2.43 23.39 0.76
N LEU A 201 3.72 23.67 0.98
CA LEU A 201 4.69 22.63 1.33
C LEU A 201 4.32 22.00 2.68
N PRO A 202 4.14 20.67 2.77
CA PRO A 202 3.88 20.01 4.03
C PRO A 202 5.15 19.90 4.90
N SER A 203 4.95 19.71 6.19
CA SER A 203 6.01 19.27 7.11
C SER A 203 6.26 17.76 6.93
N LEU A 204 7.35 17.43 6.27
CA LEU A 204 7.92 16.13 6.01
C LEU A 204 8.80 15.63 7.17
N SER A 205 8.67 14.33 7.46
CA SER A 205 9.57 13.59 8.33
C SER A 205 9.83 12.21 7.74
N PHE A 206 11.01 11.65 8.01
CA PHE A 206 11.55 10.49 7.30
C PHE A 206 12.04 9.46 8.29
N GLU A 207 11.68 8.19 8.10
CA GLU A 207 12.30 7.06 8.80
C GLU A 207 13.56 6.65 8.04
N VAL A 208 14.71 6.96 8.62
CA VAL A 208 16.04 6.69 8.07
C VAL A 208 16.61 5.43 8.70
N VAL A 209 17.31 4.62 7.89
CA VAL A 209 18.03 3.42 8.32
C VAL A 209 19.50 3.54 7.99
N THR A 210 20.40 3.17 8.91
CA THR A 210 21.85 3.28 8.70
C THR A 210 22.64 1.96 8.59
N ALA A 211 22.06 0.76 8.83
CA ALA A 211 22.66 -0.56 8.48
C ALA A 211 21.73 -1.75 8.83
N PRO A 212 21.71 -2.94 8.13
CA PRO A 212 22.28 -3.28 6.81
C PRO A 212 21.35 -4.12 5.85
N ALA A 213 21.96 -4.57 4.73
CA ALA A 213 21.55 -5.53 3.69
C ALA A 213 20.14 -5.39 3.08
N ALA A 214 20.12 -5.13 1.78
CA ALA A 214 18.97 -5.26 0.91
C ALA A 214 18.35 -6.67 1.04
N LEU A 215 17.12 -6.72 1.55
CA LEU A 215 16.24 -7.88 1.53
C LEU A 215 15.22 -7.71 0.41
N ALA A 216 15.39 -8.46 -0.67
CA ALA A 216 14.36 -8.58 -1.68
C ALA A 216 13.19 -9.41 -1.13
N THR A 217 12.01 -8.82 -1.11
CA THR A 217 10.76 -9.50 -0.82
C THR A 217 9.88 -9.44 -2.07
N SER A 218 9.39 -10.59 -2.50
CA SER A 218 8.49 -10.71 -3.63
C SER A 218 7.19 -11.38 -3.23
N SER A 219 6.08 -10.95 -3.83
CA SER A 219 4.79 -11.62 -3.63
C SER A 219 3.90 -11.45 -4.86
N SER A 220 2.95 -12.39 -5.02
CA SER A 220 1.80 -12.17 -5.90
C SER A 220 0.84 -11.20 -5.21
N ALA A 221 0.49 -10.10 -5.87
CA ALA A 221 -0.46 -9.10 -5.38
C ALA A 221 -1.90 -9.48 -5.71
N SER A 222 -2.15 -9.92 -6.94
CA SER A 222 -3.46 -10.34 -7.38
C SER A 222 -3.36 -11.33 -8.51
N THR A 223 -4.36 -12.21 -8.61
CA THR A 223 -4.48 -13.16 -9.71
C THR A 223 -5.92 -13.15 -10.19
N TYR A 224 -6.12 -12.86 -11.48
CA TYR A 224 -7.40 -13.06 -12.13
C TYR A 224 -7.43 -14.47 -12.70
N ALA A 225 -8.28 -15.33 -12.16
CA ALA A 225 -8.58 -16.64 -12.72
C ALA A 225 -9.78 -16.55 -13.66
N TYR A 226 -9.68 -17.14 -14.84
CA TYR A 226 -10.70 -17.08 -15.87
C TYR A 226 -10.80 -18.40 -16.63
N SER A 227 -11.96 -18.64 -17.25
CA SER A 227 -12.12 -19.76 -18.17
C SER A 227 -11.40 -19.46 -19.48
N THR A 228 -10.63 -20.42 -19.99
CA THR A 228 -10.00 -20.33 -21.32
C THR A 228 -11.02 -20.14 -22.46
N SER A 229 -12.30 -20.42 -22.22
CA SER A 229 -13.40 -20.10 -23.15
C SER A 229 -13.63 -18.60 -23.36
N LEU A 230 -13.13 -17.75 -22.45
CA LEU A 230 -13.21 -16.28 -22.52
C LEU A 230 -11.95 -15.68 -23.16
N GLY A 231 -11.07 -16.49 -23.76
CA GLY A 231 -9.76 -16.08 -24.24
C GLY A 231 -8.64 -16.30 -23.21
N THR A 232 -7.38 -16.03 -23.59
CA THR A 232 -6.20 -16.14 -22.72
C THR A 232 -5.48 -14.81 -22.62
N PHE A 233 -5.22 -14.31 -21.41
CA PHE A 233 -4.39 -13.12 -21.20
C PHE A 233 -2.93 -13.47 -21.42
N PHE A 234 -2.27 -12.76 -22.34
CA PHE A 234 -0.85 -13.00 -22.63
C PHE A 234 0.07 -12.16 -21.74
N MET A 235 -0.25 -10.87 -21.60
CA MET A 235 0.52 -9.98 -20.75
C MET A 235 -0.25 -8.73 -20.35
N ALA A 236 0.36 -7.93 -19.49
CA ALA A 236 -0.06 -6.58 -19.18
C ALA A 236 1.09 -5.63 -19.54
N PRO A 237 1.18 -5.16 -20.79
CA PRO A 237 2.39 -4.50 -21.30
C PRO A 237 2.58 -3.08 -20.73
N CYS A 238 1.50 -2.45 -20.26
CA CYS A 238 1.52 -1.17 -19.58
C CYS A 238 1.35 -1.38 -18.07
N LEU A 239 2.47 -1.53 -17.36
CA LEU A 239 2.53 -1.63 -15.90
C LEU A 239 2.95 -0.30 -15.26
N SER A 240 2.44 -0.09 -14.05
CA SER A 240 2.71 1.05 -13.18
C SER A 240 2.77 0.59 -11.72
N ALA A 241 3.08 1.51 -10.82
CA ALA A 241 3.08 1.25 -9.38
C ALA A 241 1.72 0.76 -8.86
N SER A 242 0.64 1.11 -9.56
CA SER A 242 -0.74 0.80 -9.18
C SER A 242 -1.28 -0.48 -9.83
N GLY A 243 -0.47 -1.14 -10.66
CA GLY A 243 -0.86 -2.28 -11.49
C GLY A 243 -0.84 -1.92 -12.97
N GLY A 244 -1.71 -2.52 -13.77
CA GLY A 244 -1.72 -2.33 -15.21
C GLY A 244 -2.90 -2.98 -15.91
N ILE A 245 -2.93 -2.88 -17.23
CA ILE A 245 -4.02 -3.44 -18.04
C ILE A 245 -3.52 -4.69 -18.75
N ALA A 246 -4.11 -5.83 -18.40
CA ALA A 246 -3.89 -7.09 -19.07
C ALA A 246 -4.82 -7.20 -20.29
N MET A 247 -4.26 -7.63 -21.41
CA MET A 247 -5.01 -7.90 -22.63
C MET A 247 -4.61 -9.25 -23.20
N GLY A 248 -5.55 -9.94 -23.82
CA GLY A 248 -5.23 -11.16 -24.55
C GLY A 248 -6.36 -11.74 -25.37
N TYR A 249 -6.01 -12.77 -26.14
CA TYR A 249 -6.82 -13.35 -27.22
C TYR A 249 -7.02 -14.85 -26.99
N GLY A 250 -8.02 -15.46 -27.62
CA GLY A 250 -8.27 -16.89 -27.52
C GLY A 250 -7.24 -17.73 -28.27
N TYR A 251 -6.33 -18.37 -27.54
CA TYR A 251 -5.35 -19.34 -28.09
C TYR A 251 -6.02 -20.56 -28.76
N TYR A 252 -7.27 -20.91 -28.40
CA TYR A 252 -8.00 -22.04 -29.00
C TYR A 252 -9.10 -21.57 -29.97
N PHE A 253 -9.06 -22.14 -31.19
CA PHE A 253 -9.98 -21.88 -32.31
C PHE A 253 -11.45 -21.87 -31.86
N GLY A 254 -12.10 -20.71 -31.94
CA GLY A 254 -13.52 -20.54 -31.63
C GLY A 254 -13.92 -19.21 -31.02
N TYR A 255 -12.94 -18.39 -30.61
CA TYR A 255 -13.20 -17.09 -29.97
C TYR A 255 -12.80 -15.91 -30.87
N ASN A 256 -13.74 -14.97 -31.10
CA ASN A 256 -13.55 -13.76 -31.91
C ASN A 256 -13.54 -12.51 -31.00
N GLY A 257 -12.54 -12.38 -30.12
CA GLY A 257 -12.44 -11.20 -29.27
C GLY A 257 -11.14 -11.07 -28.46
N VAL A 258 -10.88 -9.85 -28.00
CA VAL A 258 -9.79 -9.52 -27.07
C VAL A 258 -10.37 -9.18 -25.71
N THR A 259 -9.90 -9.87 -24.69
CA THR A 259 -10.34 -9.70 -23.30
C THR A 259 -9.43 -8.71 -22.61
N VAL A 260 -10.04 -7.77 -21.88
CA VAL A 260 -9.33 -6.70 -21.14
C VAL A 260 -9.62 -6.86 -19.66
N ALA A 261 -8.57 -6.87 -18.84
CA ALA A 261 -8.67 -6.87 -17.39
C ALA A 261 -7.75 -5.84 -16.78
N ASN A 262 -8.27 -5.10 -15.81
CA ASN A 262 -7.47 -4.23 -14.97
C ASN A 262 -6.88 -5.06 -13.84
N LEU A 263 -5.57 -5.01 -13.72
CA LEU A 263 -4.81 -5.56 -12.60
C LEU A 263 -4.45 -4.41 -11.66
N SER A 264 -4.65 -4.60 -10.37
CA SER A 264 -4.26 -3.64 -9.35
C SER A 264 -3.74 -4.31 -8.09
N ALA A 265 -3.24 -3.49 -7.17
CA ALA A 265 -2.90 -3.94 -5.81
C ALA A 265 -4.11 -4.43 -5.01
N TYR A 266 -5.31 -4.03 -5.41
CA TYR A 266 -6.56 -4.35 -4.72
C TYR A 266 -7.26 -5.57 -5.32
N GLY A 267 -6.79 -6.06 -6.46
CA GLY A 267 -7.34 -7.22 -7.14
C GLY A 267 -7.36 -7.01 -8.65
N ALA A 268 -7.99 -7.95 -9.36
CA ALA A 268 -8.09 -7.92 -10.80
C ALA A 268 -9.53 -8.14 -11.28
N VAL A 269 -9.94 -7.38 -12.31
CA VAL A 269 -11.32 -7.41 -12.84
C VAL A 269 -11.29 -7.31 -14.36
N GLN A 270 -12.04 -8.18 -15.03
CA GLN A 270 -12.35 -8.01 -16.45
C GLN A 270 -13.22 -6.75 -16.65
N THR A 271 -12.73 -5.82 -17.45
CA THR A 271 -13.39 -4.54 -17.71
C THR A 271 -14.11 -4.53 -19.05
N GLN A 272 -13.54 -5.18 -20.07
CA GLN A 272 -14.08 -5.13 -21.42
C GLN A 272 -13.88 -6.45 -22.17
N LEU A 273 -14.74 -6.63 -23.16
CA LEU A 273 -14.61 -7.65 -24.18
C LEU A 273 -14.74 -6.99 -25.55
N ILE A 274 -13.64 -6.94 -26.30
CA ILE A 274 -13.59 -6.28 -27.60
C ILE A 274 -13.91 -7.34 -28.67
N PRO A 275 -15.05 -7.26 -29.38
CA PRO A 275 -15.34 -8.18 -30.47
C PRO A 275 -14.31 -7.98 -31.60
N TRP A 276 -13.61 -9.04 -31.96
CA TRP A 276 -12.61 -9.00 -33.03
C TRP A 276 -13.18 -9.69 -34.27
N SER A 277 -13.69 -8.89 -35.21
CA SER A 277 -14.24 -9.37 -36.47
C SER A 277 -13.38 -8.91 -37.64
N GLY A 278 -12.78 -9.87 -38.35
CA GLY A 278 -12.11 -9.60 -39.62
C GLY A 278 -10.82 -10.38 -39.81
N ASN A 279 -10.49 -10.56 -41.09
CA ASN A 279 -9.25 -11.11 -41.62
C ASN A 279 -8.04 -10.17 -41.37
N ARG A 280 -8.02 -9.50 -40.22
CA ARG A 280 -6.88 -8.73 -39.69
C ARG A 280 -5.97 -9.79 -39.07
N GLY A 281 -4.79 -9.96 -39.66
CA GLY A 281 -3.83 -11.05 -39.36
C GLY A 281 -3.67 -11.32 -37.86
N GLY A 282 -3.28 -12.56 -37.54
CA GLY A 282 -3.25 -13.05 -36.16
C GLY A 282 -2.59 -12.07 -35.18
N ILE A 283 -3.08 -12.09 -33.94
CA ILE A 283 -2.36 -11.46 -32.83
C ILE A 283 -1.11 -12.32 -32.62
N ASN A 284 0.05 -11.78 -33.00
CA ASN A 284 1.35 -12.36 -32.66
C ASN A 284 1.48 -12.38 -31.11
N MET A 285 2.43 -13.10 -30.54
CA MET A 285 2.68 -13.09 -29.09
C MET A 285 3.78 -12.08 -28.71
N PRO A 286 3.60 -10.75 -28.83
CA PRO A 286 4.70 -9.81 -28.68
C PRO A 286 5.04 -9.60 -27.20
N LEU A 287 6.20 -10.01 -26.71
CA LEU A 287 6.65 -9.71 -25.33
C LEU A 287 7.26 -8.31 -25.28
N GLY A 288 6.91 -7.52 -24.26
CA GLY A 288 7.45 -6.17 -24.18
C GLY A 288 6.79 -5.28 -23.14
N TYR A 289 7.23 -4.03 -23.15
CA TYR A 289 6.73 -2.95 -22.30
C TYR A 289 6.22 -1.78 -23.15
N SER A 290 5.17 -1.12 -22.66
CA SER A 290 4.61 0.10 -23.22
C SER A 290 4.29 1.11 -22.12
N ASP A 291 4.51 2.38 -22.39
CA ASP A 291 4.01 3.49 -21.57
C ASP A 291 2.56 3.89 -21.93
N VAL A 292 2.03 3.37 -23.03
CA VAL A 292 0.63 3.55 -23.47
C VAL A 292 -0.15 2.23 -23.28
N PRO A 293 -1.36 2.25 -22.69
CA PRO A 293 -2.21 1.06 -22.61
C PRO A 293 -2.53 0.44 -23.97
N GLY A 294 -2.56 -0.88 -24.03
CA GLY A 294 -2.94 -1.62 -25.23
C GLY A 294 -2.06 -2.83 -25.47
N ILE A 295 -2.13 -3.43 -26.65
CA ILE A 295 -1.25 -4.53 -27.06
C ILE A 295 -0.96 -4.41 -28.56
N TYR A 296 0.24 -4.80 -28.97
CA TYR A 296 0.56 -4.87 -30.40
C TYR A 296 -0.19 -6.05 -31.05
N THR A 297 -0.85 -5.79 -32.16
CA THR A 297 -1.56 -6.75 -33.00
C THR A 297 -1.19 -6.48 -34.45
N TRP A 298 -1.42 -7.41 -35.40
CA TRP A 298 -1.43 -7.01 -36.81
C TRP A 298 -2.86 -6.58 -37.18
N PRO A 299 -3.09 -5.36 -37.71
CA PRO A 299 -2.11 -4.49 -38.34
C PRO A 299 -1.58 -3.33 -37.48
N GLY A 300 -1.78 -3.27 -36.16
CA GLY A 300 -1.23 -2.17 -35.36
C GLY A 300 -1.51 -2.26 -33.85
N TRP A 301 -1.43 -1.14 -33.14
CA TRP A 301 -1.61 -1.12 -31.68
C TRP A 301 -3.10 -1.11 -31.31
N LEU A 302 -3.56 -2.12 -30.58
CA LEU A 302 -4.95 -2.22 -30.11
C LEU A 302 -5.07 -1.62 -28.71
N HIS A 303 -5.93 -0.61 -28.54
CA HIS A 303 -6.21 0.03 -27.26
C HIS A 303 -7.29 -0.72 -26.46
N PRO A 304 -7.33 -0.56 -25.13
CA PRO A 304 -8.33 -1.21 -24.27
C PRO A 304 -9.79 -0.87 -24.61
N ASP A 305 -10.05 0.29 -25.22
CA ASP A 305 -11.38 0.74 -25.64
C ASP A 305 -11.84 0.11 -26.96
N GLY A 306 -10.96 -0.60 -27.67
CA GLY A 306 -11.19 -1.20 -28.99
C GLY A 306 -10.76 -0.34 -30.18
N SER A 307 -10.27 0.88 -29.95
CA SER A 307 -9.61 1.66 -31.00
C SER A 307 -8.25 1.06 -31.38
N CYS A 308 -7.76 1.34 -32.58
CA CYS A 308 -6.50 0.75 -33.07
C CYS A 308 -5.66 1.79 -33.83
N ASP A 309 -4.40 1.95 -33.44
CA ASP A 309 -3.40 2.72 -34.17
C ASP A 309 -2.91 1.85 -35.34
N ASP A 310 -3.42 2.10 -36.55
CA ASP A 310 -3.14 1.29 -37.74
C ASP A 310 -1.68 1.43 -38.24
N MET A 311 -1.00 0.30 -38.42
CA MET A 311 0.34 0.19 -39.03
C MET A 311 0.30 -0.56 -40.38
N SER A 312 -0.87 -0.76 -40.99
CA SER A 312 -1.00 -1.50 -42.26
C SER A 312 -0.29 -0.88 -43.47
N LEU A 313 0.09 0.41 -43.39
CA LEU A 313 0.80 1.14 -44.45
C LEU A 313 2.33 1.07 -44.31
N THR A 314 2.83 0.39 -43.28
CA THR A 314 4.25 0.10 -43.10
C THR A 314 4.74 -0.77 -44.27
N GLY A 315 5.94 -0.51 -44.79
CA GLY A 315 6.59 -1.45 -45.72
C GLY A 315 6.66 -2.87 -45.11
N SER A 316 6.94 -3.90 -45.91
CA SER A 316 7.07 -5.28 -45.41
C SER A 316 8.17 -5.34 -44.33
N MET A 317 7.78 -5.40 -43.05
CA MET A 317 8.71 -5.67 -41.95
C MET A 317 9.03 -7.16 -41.94
N ASP A 318 10.32 -7.48 -41.93
CA ASP A 318 10.77 -8.87 -41.84
C ASP A 318 10.96 -9.26 -40.37
N LEU A 319 9.87 -9.71 -39.74
CA LEU A 319 9.83 -10.14 -38.33
C LEU A 319 9.89 -11.67 -38.16
N GLY A 320 9.96 -12.47 -39.25
CA GLY A 320 9.96 -13.94 -39.18
C GLY A 320 8.63 -14.61 -39.58
N PHE A 321 8.43 -15.87 -39.17
CA PHE A 321 7.15 -16.57 -39.37
C PHE A 321 6.03 -15.85 -38.61
N ASP A 322 4.90 -15.59 -39.24
CA ASP A 322 3.66 -15.14 -38.58
C ASP A 322 3.25 -16.18 -37.52
N GLY A 323 3.55 -15.94 -36.25
CA GLY A 323 3.23 -16.90 -35.19
C GLY A 323 3.76 -16.58 -33.80
N ASP A 324 5.07 -16.62 -33.59
CA ASP A 324 5.62 -16.75 -32.23
C ASP A 324 6.72 -15.70 -31.94
N GLU A 325 6.56 -14.97 -30.82
CA GLU A 325 7.63 -14.24 -30.11
C GLU A 325 8.23 -12.99 -30.80
N ALA A 326 7.38 -12.06 -31.25
CA ALA A 326 7.84 -10.69 -31.45
C ALA A 326 8.25 -10.07 -30.10
N CYS A 327 9.21 -9.16 -30.09
CA CYS A 327 9.51 -8.36 -28.91
C CYS A 327 9.34 -6.88 -29.23
N PHE A 328 8.92 -6.09 -28.25
CA PHE A 328 8.66 -4.68 -28.48
C PHE A 328 8.97 -3.78 -27.29
N TRP A 329 9.18 -2.51 -27.60
CA TRP A 329 9.16 -1.42 -26.65
C TRP A 329 8.42 -0.24 -27.25
N ARG A 330 7.34 0.21 -26.60
CA ARG A 330 6.61 1.42 -27.01
C ARG A 330 6.91 2.54 -26.04
N ASN A 331 7.23 3.71 -26.60
CA ASN A 331 7.43 4.95 -25.85
C ASN A 331 6.72 6.11 -26.58
N GLY A 332 5.52 6.44 -26.13
CA GLY A 332 4.65 7.41 -26.77
C GLY A 332 4.16 6.92 -28.14
N SER A 333 4.51 7.65 -29.21
CA SER A 333 4.22 7.26 -30.59
C SER A 333 5.30 6.40 -31.23
N ASP A 334 6.50 6.33 -30.65
CA ASP A 334 7.56 5.43 -31.13
C ASP A 334 7.26 4.00 -30.66
N ILE A 335 7.34 3.04 -31.58
CA ILE A 335 7.35 1.61 -31.26
C ILE A 335 8.57 0.94 -31.89
N PHE A 336 9.33 0.22 -31.08
CA PHE A 336 10.45 -0.60 -31.50
C PHE A 336 10.02 -2.05 -31.56
N LEU A 337 10.31 -2.74 -32.67
CA LEU A 337 9.85 -4.10 -32.94
C LEU A 337 11.02 -4.98 -33.42
N SER A 338 11.06 -6.22 -32.94
CA SER A 338 11.98 -7.25 -33.43
C SER A 338 11.42 -8.66 -33.13
N SER A 339 12.23 -9.70 -33.33
CA SER A 339 11.94 -11.09 -32.96
C SER A 339 13.16 -11.78 -32.35
N SER A 340 12.93 -12.57 -31.30
CA SER A 340 13.92 -13.41 -30.61
C SER A 340 14.01 -14.85 -31.15
N TYR A 341 13.07 -15.28 -32.00
CA TYR A 341 12.89 -16.70 -32.33
C TYR A 341 13.16 -17.01 -33.80
N THR A 342 14.35 -16.67 -34.33
CA THR A 342 14.67 -16.94 -35.74
C THR A 342 16.11 -17.39 -35.98
N THR A 343 16.29 -18.52 -36.66
CA THR A 343 17.61 -19.09 -36.99
C THR A 343 18.44 -18.30 -38.01
N SER A 344 18.03 -17.07 -38.38
CA SER A 344 18.69 -16.27 -39.44
C SER A 344 18.99 -14.81 -39.06
N GLY A 345 18.67 -14.38 -37.83
CA GLY A 345 18.90 -13.01 -37.35
C GLY A 345 18.03 -11.95 -38.05
N ARG A 346 17.47 -11.01 -37.29
CA ARG A 346 16.57 -9.95 -37.79
C ARG A 346 17.04 -8.56 -37.38
N PRO A 347 16.61 -7.50 -38.08
CA PRO A 347 16.84 -6.14 -37.63
C PRO A 347 15.81 -5.74 -36.56
N ILE A 348 16.16 -4.74 -35.76
CA ILE A 348 15.22 -3.97 -34.95
C ILE A 348 14.65 -2.88 -35.84
N TYR A 349 13.33 -2.69 -35.84
CA TYR A 349 12.64 -1.59 -36.52
C TYR A 349 12.19 -0.55 -35.50
N ARG A 350 12.32 0.73 -35.85
CA ARG A 350 11.64 1.84 -35.16
C ARG A 350 10.53 2.34 -36.07
N CYS A 351 9.30 2.34 -35.57
CA CYS A 351 8.12 2.81 -36.28
C CYS A 351 7.43 3.96 -35.54
N ASP A 352 6.84 4.91 -36.26
CA ASP A 352 6.06 6.01 -35.70
C ASP A 352 4.55 5.77 -35.90
N LEU A 353 3.84 5.50 -34.80
CA LEU A 353 2.40 5.26 -34.77
C LEU A 353 1.58 6.50 -35.10
N SER A 354 2.11 7.71 -34.90
CA SER A 354 1.42 8.94 -35.29
C SER A 354 1.35 9.11 -36.82
N GLN A 355 2.21 8.39 -37.54
CA GLN A 355 2.32 8.40 -39.00
C GLN A 355 1.94 7.04 -39.60
N GLN A 356 0.92 6.38 -39.02
CA GLN A 356 0.39 5.10 -39.51
C GLN A 356 1.45 3.98 -39.59
N GLY A 357 2.38 3.97 -38.63
CA GLY A 357 3.41 2.93 -38.49
C GLY A 357 4.65 3.11 -39.36
N LEU A 358 4.89 4.30 -39.95
CA LEU A 358 6.06 4.55 -40.80
C LEU A 358 7.37 4.05 -40.17
N ILE A 359 8.14 3.23 -40.90
CA ILE A 359 9.49 2.82 -40.48
C ILE A 359 10.42 4.03 -40.55
N VAL A 360 10.87 4.50 -39.40
CA VAL A 360 11.77 5.65 -39.26
C VAL A 360 13.24 5.21 -39.30
N ALA A 361 13.54 4.05 -38.73
CA ALA A 361 14.90 3.47 -38.72
C ALA A 361 14.85 1.94 -38.67
N GLN A 362 15.93 1.30 -39.11
CA GLN A 362 16.16 -0.15 -38.99
C GLN A 362 17.63 -0.41 -38.64
N SER A 363 17.89 -1.37 -37.75
CA SER A 363 19.27 -1.73 -37.39
C SER A 363 19.97 -2.44 -38.55
N THR A 364 21.26 -2.14 -38.75
CA THR A 364 22.10 -2.90 -39.69
C THR A 364 22.64 -4.18 -39.08
N GLN A 365 22.78 -4.20 -37.75
CA GLN A 365 23.15 -5.41 -37.00
C GLN A 365 21.93 -6.32 -36.94
N LEU A 366 22.12 -7.58 -37.36
CA LEU A 366 21.13 -8.64 -37.29
C LEU A 366 21.42 -9.51 -36.06
N GLY A 367 20.36 -9.96 -35.40
CA GLY A 367 20.43 -10.80 -34.20
C GLY A 367 19.07 -11.41 -33.85
N GLU A 368 19.06 -12.27 -32.84
CA GLU A 368 17.84 -12.75 -32.19
C GLU A 368 17.55 -11.80 -31.04
N TRP A 369 16.91 -10.67 -31.36
CA TRP A 369 16.84 -9.56 -30.40
C TRP A 369 15.72 -9.77 -29.40
N HIS A 370 16.05 -9.58 -28.13
CA HIS A 370 15.09 -9.38 -27.07
C HIS A 370 15.25 -7.96 -26.49
N ILE A 371 14.28 -7.09 -26.79
CA ILE A 371 14.33 -5.67 -26.43
C ILE A 371 14.01 -5.50 -24.94
N LEU A 372 14.92 -4.89 -24.18
CA LEU A 372 14.75 -4.61 -22.75
C LEU A 372 14.08 -3.25 -22.48
N GLY A 373 14.11 -2.35 -23.46
CA GLY A 373 13.60 -0.98 -23.36
C GLY A 373 14.66 0.05 -23.76
N GLY A 374 14.50 1.28 -23.29
CA GLY A 374 15.45 2.35 -23.61
C GLY A 374 15.26 3.60 -22.78
N SER A 375 16.13 4.58 -23.03
CA SER A 375 16.11 5.91 -22.40
C SER A 375 15.69 6.98 -23.42
N ALA A 376 15.90 8.25 -23.07
CA ALA A 376 15.72 9.35 -24.01
C ALA A 376 16.68 9.28 -25.22
N THR A 377 17.81 8.58 -25.10
CA THR A 377 18.88 8.59 -26.11
C THR A 377 19.24 7.21 -26.66
N HIS A 378 18.93 6.13 -25.94
CA HIS A 378 19.39 4.79 -26.31
C HIS A 378 18.27 3.74 -26.25
N VAL A 379 18.43 2.67 -27.04
CA VAL A 379 17.66 1.41 -26.96
C VAL A 379 18.60 0.31 -26.53
N TYR A 380 18.16 -0.57 -25.63
CA TYR A 380 18.93 -1.72 -25.17
C TYR A 380 18.23 -3.02 -25.54
N ALA A 381 18.97 -3.92 -26.17
CA ALA A 381 18.51 -5.26 -26.50
C ALA A 381 19.66 -6.24 -26.31
N PHE A 382 19.36 -7.45 -25.87
CA PHE A 382 20.34 -8.53 -25.89
C PHE A 382 20.00 -9.51 -27.00
N ASP A 383 21.01 -10.24 -27.45
CA ASP A 383 20.91 -11.22 -28.53
C ASP A 383 20.82 -12.62 -27.91
N ASP A 384 19.66 -13.29 -28.03
CA ASP A 384 19.40 -14.62 -27.45
C ASP A 384 20.39 -15.69 -27.95
N LEU A 385 20.92 -15.51 -29.17
CA LEU A 385 21.89 -16.42 -29.76
C LEU A 385 23.26 -16.32 -29.07
N THR A 386 23.70 -15.12 -28.68
CA THR A 386 25.05 -14.88 -28.14
C THR A 386 25.08 -14.57 -26.65
N GLY A 387 23.95 -14.18 -26.07
CA GLY A 387 23.84 -13.67 -24.70
C GLY A 387 24.50 -12.31 -24.50
N HIS A 388 24.85 -11.58 -25.55
CA HIS A 388 25.49 -10.26 -25.46
C HIS A 388 24.45 -9.14 -25.37
N LEU A 389 24.74 -8.11 -24.57
CA LEU A 389 23.91 -6.90 -24.50
C LEU A 389 24.44 -5.84 -25.48
N PHE A 390 23.53 -5.20 -26.21
CA PHE A 390 23.82 -4.12 -27.14
C PHE A 390 23.08 -2.84 -26.73
N GLN A 391 23.77 -1.72 -26.90
CA GLN A 391 23.21 -0.38 -26.86
C GLN A 391 23.14 0.14 -28.29
N PHE A 392 21.97 0.66 -28.66
CA PHE A 392 21.72 1.30 -29.93
C PHE A 392 21.39 2.78 -29.71
N ASP A 393 21.82 3.63 -30.62
CA ASP A 393 21.30 4.99 -30.73
C ASP A 393 19.80 4.92 -31.01
N ARG A 394 19.00 5.67 -30.23
CA ARG A 394 17.54 5.59 -30.30
C ARG A 394 16.99 6.01 -31.67
N ASP A 395 17.61 6.99 -32.31
CA ASP A 395 17.08 7.56 -33.56
C ASP A 395 17.49 6.77 -34.79
N THR A 396 18.74 6.33 -34.84
CA THR A 396 19.35 5.69 -36.01
C THR A 396 19.42 4.17 -35.93
N LEU A 397 19.25 3.58 -34.74
CA LEU A 397 19.48 2.16 -34.46
C LEU A 397 20.89 1.67 -34.84
N ALA A 398 21.88 2.57 -34.82
CA ALA A 398 23.29 2.20 -34.93
C ALA A 398 23.80 1.68 -33.57
N VAL A 399 24.61 0.62 -33.59
CA VAL A 399 25.23 0.10 -32.37
C VAL A 399 26.23 1.13 -31.83
N THR A 400 26.04 1.57 -30.59
CA THR A 400 26.93 2.50 -29.89
C THR A 400 27.89 1.76 -28.96
N THR A 401 27.42 0.74 -28.25
CA THR A 401 28.20 -0.07 -27.30
C THR A 401 27.75 -1.53 -27.30
N THR A 402 28.66 -2.45 -26.99
CA THR A 402 28.35 -3.88 -26.81
C THR A 402 29.07 -4.43 -25.57
N TRP A 403 28.38 -5.24 -24.77
CA TRP A 403 28.93 -5.94 -23.61
C TRP A 403 28.91 -7.46 -23.84
N THR A 404 30.10 -8.07 -23.88
CA THR A 404 30.28 -9.51 -24.22
C THR A 404 30.83 -10.35 -23.06
N GLY A 405 31.18 -9.72 -21.92
CA GLY A 405 31.79 -10.40 -20.77
C GLY A 405 30.78 -11.01 -19.77
N ILE A 406 29.49 -10.77 -20.01
CA ILE A 406 28.37 -11.23 -19.19
C ILE A 406 27.40 -11.92 -20.16
N ASN A 407 26.99 -13.14 -19.83
CA ASN A 407 25.96 -13.84 -20.58
C ASN A 407 24.59 -13.45 -20.02
N PHE A 408 23.88 -12.59 -20.74
CA PHE A 408 22.52 -12.18 -20.44
C PHE A 408 21.56 -13.25 -20.94
N ASN A 409 20.86 -13.91 -20.01
CA ASN A 409 19.75 -14.80 -20.29
C ASN A 409 18.53 -14.26 -19.52
N ALA A 410 17.61 -13.62 -20.24
CA ALA A 410 16.51 -12.86 -19.65
C ALA A 410 15.22 -13.01 -20.45
N ASN A 411 14.14 -13.48 -19.82
CA ASN A 411 12.82 -13.59 -20.44
C ASN A 411 12.15 -12.23 -20.64
N THR A 412 12.56 -11.23 -19.84
CA THR A 412 12.09 -9.85 -19.92
C THR A 412 13.07 -8.93 -19.19
N GLY A 413 12.92 -7.63 -19.37
CA GLY A 413 13.68 -6.63 -18.62
C GLY A 413 13.05 -5.25 -18.70
N TYR A 414 13.73 -4.30 -18.08
CA TYR A 414 13.32 -2.91 -18.07
C TYR A 414 14.54 -1.99 -17.92
N VAL A 415 14.57 -0.90 -18.70
CA VAL A 415 15.59 0.14 -18.60
C VAL A 415 15.00 1.31 -17.82
N LEU A 416 15.47 1.53 -16.59
CA LEU A 416 15.05 2.67 -15.76
C LEU A 416 15.82 3.94 -16.16
N THR A 417 17.13 3.81 -16.37
CA THR A 417 18.02 4.84 -16.90
C THR A 417 19.14 4.18 -17.70
N ASP A 418 19.99 4.97 -18.38
CA ASP A 418 21.17 4.47 -19.09
C ASP A 418 22.17 3.70 -18.20
N ASP A 419 22.06 3.81 -16.88
CA ASP A 419 22.94 3.10 -15.93
C ASP A 419 22.18 2.08 -15.04
N TYR A 420 20.86 1.99 -15.15
CA TYR A 420 20.03 1.06 -14.36
C TYR A 420 19.19 0.19 -15.29
N ILE A 421 19.76 -0.96 -15.67
CA ILE A 421 19.14 -1.94 -16.57
C ILE A 421 18.82 -3.20 -15.79
N TYR A 422 17.55 -3.57 -15.76
CA TYR A 422 17.07 -4.72 -15.02
C TYR A 422 16.63 -5.84 -15.95
N THR A 423 16.88 -7.08 -15.54
CA THR A 423 16.53 -8.29 -16.29
C THR A 423 15.93 -9.34 -15.37
N VAL A 424 15.08 -10.20 -15.92
CA VAL A 424 14.54 -11.39 -15.25
C VAL A 424 14.78 -12.60 -16.12
N GLY A 425 15.55 -13.58 -15.64
CA GLY A 425 15.80 -14.85 -16.33
C GLY A 425 14.79 -15.95 -16.01
N ASP A 426 14.92 -17.10 -16.68
CA ASP A 426 14.11 -18.31 -16.46
C ASP A 426 14.12 -18.82 -15.01
N ASN A 427 15.21 -18.58 -14.28
CA ASN A 427 15.35 -18.93 -12.87
C ASN A 427 14.64 -17.93 -11.93
N LEU A 428 13.84 -17.01 -12.49
CA LEU A 428 13.14 -15.90 -11.83
C LEU A 428 14.07 -14.85 -11.19
N ALA A 429 15.39 -14.92 -11.40
CA ALA A 429 16.32 -13.98 -10.78
C ALA A 429 16.16 -12.59 -11.40
N VAL A 430 15.79 -11.61 -10.57
CA VAL A 430 15.80 -10.20 -10.95
C VAL A 430 17.21 -9.67 -10.74
N SER A 431 17.86 -9.25 -11.82
CA SER A 431 19.27 -8.81 -11.81
C SER A 431 19.40 -7.37 -12.28
N LEU A 432 20.34 -6.64 -11.70
CA LEU A 432 20.73 -5.29 -12.09
C LEU A 432 22.05 -5.33 -12.83
N PHE A 433 22.06 -4.81 -14.06
CA PHE A 433 23.25 -4.46 -14.80
C PHE A 433 23.52 -2.95 -14.68
N ARG A 434 24.75 -2.60 -14.30
CA ARG A 434 25.25 -1.22 -14.22
C ARG A 434 26.29 -0.98 -15.33
N PRO A 435 25.91 -0.45 -16.50
CA PRO A 435 26.85 -0.15 -17.58
C PRO A 435 28.10 0.64 -17.16
N SER A 436 27.97 1.65 -16.29
CA SER A 436 29.11 2.47 -15.81
C SER A 436 30.11 1.70 -14.96
N GLN A 437 29.66 0.64 -14.29
CA GLN A 437 30.47 -0.19 -13.40
C GLN A 437 30.84 -1.54 -14.02
N ASN A 438 30.18 -1.91 -15.13
CA ASN A 438 30.24 -3.24 -15.74
C ASN A 438 29.98 -4.37 -14.73
N THR A 439 29.01 -4.17 -13.83
CA THR A 439 28.60 -5.13 -12.80
C THR A 439 27.21 -5.69 -13.08
N TYR A 440 27.03 -7.00 -12.90
CA TYR A 440 25.75 -7.68 -13.02
C TYR A 440 25.44 -8.44 -11.73
N THR A 441 24.42 -7.99 -10.99
CA THR A 441 24.17 -8.44 -9.62
C THR A 441 22.72 -8.91 -9.46
N VAL A 442 22.53 -10.10 -8.90
CA VAL A 442 21.20 -10.61 -8.54
C VAL A 442 20.68 -9.84 -7.33
N LEU A 443 19.51 -9.22 -7.46
CA LEU A 443 18.84 -8.47 -6.40
C LEU A 443 17.89 -9.34 -5.58
N GLY A 444 17.20 -10.26 -6.25
CA GLY A 444 16.16 -11.10 -5.68
C GLY A 444 15.50 -11.98 -6.73
N TYR A 445 14.29 -12.47 -6.43
CA TYR A 445 13.53 -13.34 -7.33
C TYR A 445 12.12 -12.79 -7.55
N ALA A 446 11.64 -12.88 -8.79
CA ALA A 446 10.26 -12.57 -9.13
C ALA A 446 9.31 -13.63 -8.54
N PRO A 447 8.05 -13.28 -8.21
CA PRO A 447 7.12 -14.17 -7.52
C PRO A 447 6.57 -15.32 -8.39
N PHE A 448 6.72 -15.22 -9.71
CA PHE A 448 6.22 -16.17 -10.70
C PHE A 448 6.91 -15.91 -12.06
N GLY A 449 6.69 -16.76 -13.07
CA GLY A 449 7.19 -16.54 -14.43
C GLY A 449 6.66 -15.25 -15.04
N VAL A 450 7.55 -14.32 -15.39
CA VAL A 450 7.21 -12.94 -15.76
C VAL A 450 7.10 -12.81 -17.28
N SER A 451 5.99 -12.22 -17.76
CA SER A 451 5.84 -11.80 -19.17
C SER A 451 6.02 -10.30 -19.38
N THR A 452 5.75 -9.47 -18.37
CA THR A 452 6.05 -8.03 -18.41
C THR A 452 6.70 -7.52 -17.12
N MET A 453 7.79 -6.79 -17.37
CA MET A 453 8.59 -5.90 -16.54
C MET A 453 8.20 -4.44 -16.32
N VAL A 454 8.16 -3.90 -15.11
CA VAL A 454 8.50 -2.46 -14.92
C VAL A 454 9.26 -2.24 -13.62
N ALA A 455 10.34 -1.45 -13.68
CA ALA A 455 10.96 -0.88 -12.48
C ALA A 455 10.37 0.52 -12.26
N ILE A 456 9.61 0.70 -11.18
CA ILE A 456 9.01 1.98 -10.81
C ILE A 456 10.08 2.94 -10.29
N ASN A 457 11.02 2.38 -9.53
CA ASN A 457 12.23 3.03 -9.06
C ASN A 457 13.28 1.94 -8.83
N GLU A 458 14.45 2.32 -8.31
CA GLU A 458 15.58 1.40 -8.15
C GLU A 458 15.31 0.19 -7.24
N ASN A 459 14.30 0.28 -6.38
CA ASN A 459 13.98 -0.71 -5.36
C ASN A 459 12.60 -1.36 -5.54
N PHE A 460 11.81 -0.94 -6.52
CA PHE A 460 10.43 -1.41 -6.69
C PHE A 460 10.15 -1.87 -8.10
N PHE A 461 9.72 -3.12 -8.19
CA PHE A 461 9.46 -3.80 -9.43
C PHE A 461 8.03 -4.31 -9.42
N VAL A 462 7.33 -4.11 -10.53
CA VAL A 462 6.00 -4.68 -10.77
C VAL A 462 6.10 -5.65 -11.93
N PHE A 463 5.46 -6.79 -11.77
CA PHE A 463 5.49 -7.89 -12.71
C PHE A 463 4.08 -8.30 -13.10
N ALA A 464 3.92 -8.71 -14.35
CA ALA A 464 2.75 -9.45 -14.79
C ALA A 464 3.14 -10.81 -15.34
N SER A 465 2.23 -11.79 -15.20
CA SER A 465 2.37 -13.12 -15.79
C SER A 465 1.11 -13.52 -16.52
N GLY A 466 1.25 -13.92 -17.79
CA GLY A 466 0.23 -14.66 -18.56
C GLY A 466 0.60 -16.12 -18.83
N ALA A 467 1.55 -16.70 -18.09
CA ALA A 467 2.16 -17.99 -18.42
C ALA A 467 1.21 -19.20 -18.24
N ASN A 468 0.15 -19.10 -17.44
CA ASN A 468 -0.68 -20.25 -17.04
C ASN A 468 -1.94 -20.46 -17.91
N LEU A 469 -2.10 -19.72 -19.02
CA LEU A 469 -3.22 -19.72 -20.00
C LEU A 469 -4.64 -19.51 -19.42
N SER A 470 -4.84 -19.69 -18.11
CA SER A 470 -6.10 -19.65 -17.36
C SER A 470 -6.04 -18.68 -16.18
N SER A 471 -4.93 -17.96 -16.05
CA SER A 471 -4.77 -16.89 -15.08
C SER A 471 -3.79 -15.83 -15.55
N ILE A 472 -4.05 -14.58 -15.16
CA ILE A 472 -3.10 -13.48 -15.24
C ILE A 472 -2.82 -13.00 -13.82
N SER A 473 -1.54 -12.90 -13.45
CA SER A 473 -1.14 -12.46 -12.12
C SER A 473 -0.39 -11.14 -12.17
N LEU A 474 -0.67 -10.27 -11.22
CA LEU A 474 0.13 -9.11 -10.88
C LEU A 474 0.95 -9.46 -9.65
N GLY A 475 2.23 -9.16 -9.71
CA GLY A 475 3.18 -9.42 -8.66
C GLY A 475 4.11 -8.24 -8.50
N TYR A 476 4.86 -8.25 -7.43
CA TYR A 476 5.85 -7.23 -7.18
C TYR A 476 7.04 -7.85 -6.50
N MET A 477 8.17 -7.17 -6.64
CA MET A 477 9.32 -7.36 -5.79
C MET A 477 9.72 -5.99 -5.28
N TRP A 478 9.99 -5.94 -4.00
CA TRP A 478 10.49 -4.76 -3.34
C TRP A 478 11.83 -5.12 -2.69
N ILE A 479 12.83 -4.28 -2.89
CA ILE A 479 14.11 -4.36 -2.21
C ILE A 479 14.00 -3.51 -0.93
N SER A 480 13.66 -4.17 0.18
CA SER A 480 13.58 -3.52 1.48
C SER A 480 14.95 -3.50 2.15
N GLN A 481 15.19 -2.50 2.99
CA GLN A 481 16.24 -2.61 4.01
C GLN A 481 15.60 -3.26 5.24
N GLY A 482 16.17 -4.35 5.75
CA GLY A 482 15.61 -5.07 6.90
C GLY A 482 15.45 -4.20 8.15
N GLN A 483 14.62 -4.65 9.11
CA GLN A 483 14.61 -4.09 10.48
C GLN A 483 15.95 -4.41 11.11
N THR A 484 16.80 -3.41 11.24
CA THR A 484 18.19 -3.65 11.49
C THR A 484 18.68 -2.82 12.64
N PHE A 485 19.20 -3.56 13.60
CA PHE A 485 19.53 -3.05 14.91
C PHE A 485 21.05 -2.93 14.99
N THR A 486 21.54 -1.79 15.47
CA THR A 486 22.95 -1.60 15.77
C THR A 486 23.24 -2.06 17.20
N THR A 487 24.50 -2.24 17.56
CA THR A 487 24.89 -2.45 18.95
C THR A 487 25.24 -1.12 19.61
N VAL A 488 25.02 -1.02 20.92
CA VAL A 488 25.47 0.14 21.70
C VAL A 488 26.97 0.35 21.51
N GLY A 489 27.77 -0.74 21.48
CA GLY A 489 29.21 -0.66 21.26
C GLY A 489 29.60 0.01 19.94
N ASN A 490 28.93 -0.29 18.83
CA ASN A 490 29.21 0.35 17.55
C ASN A 490 28.91 1.85 17.58
N VAL A 491 27.81 2.25 18.22
CA VAL A 491 27.43 3.66 18.37
C VAL A 491 28.46 4.41 19.22
N VAL A 492 28.87 3.83 20.36
CA VAL A 492 29.87 4.43 21.25
C VAL A 492 31.22 4.55 20.54
N ALA A 493 31.65 3.51 19.82
CA ALA A 493 32.90 3.53 19.06
C ALA A 493 32.91 4.64 17.98
N ASP A 494 31.83 4.78 17.21
CA ASP A 494 31.71 5.84 16.19
C ASP A 494 31.76 7.25 16.83
N LEU A 495 31.02 7.45 17.92
CA LEU A 495 31.02 8.73 18.66
C LEU A 495 32.41 9.08 19.21
N CYS A 496 33.15 8.10 19.73
CA CYS A 496 34.53 8.28 20.17
C CYS A 496 35.48 8.57 19.00
N GLY A 497 35.32 7.87 17.87
CA GLY A 497 36.05 8.11 16.63
C GLY A 497 35.88 9.55 16.14
N ARG A 498 34.64 10.06 16.14
CA ARG A 498 34.32 11.45 15.81
C ARG A 498 34.90 12.48 16.79
N ALA A 499 35.14 12.07 18.04
CA ALA A 499 35.84 12.89 19.02
C ALA A 499 37.36 12.89 18.85
N GLY A 500 37.89 12.12 17.88
CA GLY A 500 39.33 12.02 17.58
C GLY A 500 40.06 10.87 18.27
N LEU A 501 39.35 9.95 18.93
CA LEU A 501 39.95 8.76 19.53
C LEU A 501 40.10 7.66 18.48
N SER A 502 41.25 6.99 18.44
CA SER A 502 41.44 5.82 17.56
C SER A 502 40.77 4.57 18.15
N ALA A 503 40.52 3.58 17.29
CA ALA A 503 39.97 2.29 17.71
C ALA A 503 40.85 1.56 18.75
N SER A 504 42.15 1.84 18.82
CA SER A 504 43.05 1.27 19.83
C SER A 504 42.98 1.98 21.19
N GLN A 505 42.37 3.16 21.26
CA GLN A 505 42.23 3.96 22.48
C GLN A 505 40.88 3.75 23.18
N VAL A 506 40.02 2.91 22.61
CA VAL A 506 38.64 2.69 23.05
C VAL A 506 38.34 1.20 23.09
N ASP A 507 37.82 0.72 24.23
CA ASP A 507 37.34 -0.65 24.40
C ASP A 507 35.84 -0.64 24.70
N VAL A 508 35.05 -1.12 23.74
CA VAL A 508 33.59 -1.27 23.83
C VAL A 508 33.15 -2.73 23.84
N SER A 509 34.07 -3.67 24.09
CA SER A 509 33.84 -5.11 23.96
C SER A 509 32.68 -5.65 24.82
N GLN A 510 32.38 -4.99 25.94
CA GLN A 510 31.27 -5.36 26.83
C GLN A 510 29.90 -4.80 26.40
N LEU A 511 29.85 -3.88 25.42
CA LEU A 511 28.62 -3.20 25.01
C LEU A 511 27.92 -3.93 23.85
N THR A 512 27.41 -5.12 24.14
CA THR A 512 26.80 -6.01 23.14
C THR A 512 25.29 -5.81 22.97
N ASP A 513 24.65 -4.96 23.77
CA ASP A 513 23.21 -4.74 23.70
C ASP A 513 22.79 -4.21 22.33
N VAL A 514 21.66 -4.73 21.88
CA VAL A 514 21.02 -4.32 20.64
C VAL A 514 20.20 -3.05 20.87
N MET A 515 20.23 -2.14 19.89
CA MET A 515 19.55 -0.86 19.91
C MET A 515 18.77 -0.63 18.62
N ASN A 516 17.49 -0.28 18.75
CA ASN A 516 16.61 0.01 17.61
C ASN A 516 16.99 1.30 16.90
N GLY A 517 17.29 2.35 17.65
CA GLY A 517 17.84 3.55 17.08
C GLY A 517 18.22 4.60 18.09
N TYR A 518 19.11 5.50 17.67
CA TYR A 518 19.58 6.64 18.46
C TYR A 518 19.92 7.79 17.53
N CYS A 519 19.61 9.02 17.95
CA CYS A 519 19.90 10.20 17.15
C CYS A 519 20.50 11.33 17.98
N VAL A 520 21.55 11.94 17.44
CA VAL A 520 22.15 13.17 17.97
C VAL A 520 21.75 14.31 17.05
N THR A 521 20.91 15.21 17.55
CA THR A 521 20.33 16.32 16.76
C THR A 521 20.79 17.70 17.21
N ASN A 522 21.58 17.82 18.26
CA ASN A 522 21.95 19.09 18.88
C ASN A 522 23.47 19.27 18.85
N HIS A 523 23.94 20.52 18.88
CA HIS A 523 25.35 20.82 19.12
C HIS A 523 25.70 20.51 20.59
N SER A 524 26.23 19.31 20.83
CA SER A 524 26.62 18.83 22.15
C SER A 524 27.93 18.05 22.08
N THR A 525 28.66 18.04 23.20
CA THR A 525 29.91 17.27 23.30
C THR A 525 29.61 15.77 23.21
N THR A 526 30.56 14.99 22.70
CA THR A 526 30.45 13.52 22.67
C THR A 526 30.13 12.94 24.05
N ARG A 527 30.71 13.49 25.13
CA ARG A 527 30.40 13.09 26.51
C ARG A 527 28.91 13.27 26.84
N SER A 528 28.32 14.40 26.46
CA SER A 528 26.89 14.65 26.64
C SER A 528 26.02 13.70 25.79
N ASN A 529 26.50 13.30 24.60
CA ASN A 529 25.82 12.33 23.74
C ASN A 529 25.93 10.90 24.27
N LEU A 530 26.94 10.57 25.07
CA LEU A 530 27.04 9.25 25.70
C LEU A 530 26.16 9.13 26.95
N GLY A 531 25.82 10.24 27.61
CA GLY A 531 25.03 10.26 28.84
C GLY A 531 23.69 9.49 28.77
N PRO A 532 22.84 9.71 27.75
CA PRO A 532 21.61 8.94 27.55
C PRO A 532 21.85 7.43 27.36
N LEU A 533 22.93 7.05 26.68
CA LEU A 533 23.29 5.65 26.46
C LEU A 533 23.76 5.00 27.77
N MET A 534 24.66 5.65 28.51
CA MET A 534 25.20 5.18 29.79
C MET A 534 24.12 4.98 30.85
N SER A 535 23.17 5.91 30.93
CA SER A 535 22.06 5.84 31.89
C SER A 535 21.00 4.79 31.51
N THR A 536 20.75 4.60 30.23
CA THR A 536 19.72 3.67 29.71
C THR A 536 20.20 2.23 29.64
N TYR A 537 21.46 2.02 29.25
CA TYR A 537 22.09 0.71 29.11
C TYR A 537 23.05 0.38 30.26
N PHE A 538 23.11 1.20 31.30
CA PHE A 538 23.83 0.93 32.55
C PHE A 538 25.30 0.52 32.34
N PHE A 539 26.09 1.40 31.77
CA PHE A 539 27.53 1.22 31.63
C PHE A 539 28.30 2.47 32.06
N ASP A 540 29.53 2.27 32.49
CA ASP A 540 30.48 3.30 32.90
C ASP A 540 31.62 3.41 31.90
N ALA A 541 32.39 4.48 32.00
CA ALA A 541 33.64 4.67 31.25
C ALA A 541 34.77 4.89 32.26
N CYS A 542 35.84 4.10 32.15
CA CYS A 542 37.05 4.23 32.95
C CYS A 542 38.30 4.26 32.07
N ASP A 543 39.37 4.84 32.59
CA ASP A 543 40.70 4.76 31.97
C ASP A 543 41.43 3.56 32.57
N SER A 544 41.85 2.62 31.71
CA SER A 544 42.64 1.45 32.05
C SER A 544 43.80 1.32 31.08
N GLY A 545 45.03 1.48 31.58
CA GLY A 545 46.24 1.33 30.76
C GLY A 545 46.35 2.30 29.58
N GLY A 546 45.72 3.49 29.65
CA GLY A 546 45.70 4.47 28.56
C GLY A 546 44.64 4.20 27.49
N VAL A 547 43.71 3.28 27.75
CA VAL A 547 42.54 2.97 26.94
C VAL A 547 41.28 3.33 27.73
N ILE A 548 40.35 4.01 27.08
CA ILE A 548 39.03 4.26 27.66
C ILE A 548 38.20 2.99 27.50
N ARG A 549 37.99 2.27 28.60
CA ARG A 549 37.15 1.07 28.65
C ARG A 549 35.73 1.42 29.05
N PHE A 550 34.76 0.96 28.27
CA PHE A 550 33.35 1.04 28.59
C PHE A 550 32.90 -0.26 29.25
N VAL A 551 32.62 -0.18 30.55
CA VAL A 551 32.37 -1.35 31.41
C VAL A 551 30.89 -1.43 31.76
N LYS A 552 30.28 -2.58 31.53
CA LYS A 552 28.86 -2.84 31.81
C LYS A 552 28.64 -2.99 33.33
N ARG A 553 27.59 -2.39 33.89
CA ARG A 553 27.19 -2.59 35.28
C ARG A 553 26.45 -3.93 35.45
N GLY A 554 26.42 -4.43 36.69
CA GLY A 554 25.79 -5.71 37.02
C GLY A 554 26.73 -6.93 36.97
N ALA A 555 28.04 -6.70 36.94
CA ALA A 555 29.02 -7.79 37.08
C ALA A 555 28.99 -8.39 38.49
N GLN A 556 29.32 -9.68 38.60
CA GLN A 556 29.52 -10.34 39.89
C GLN A 556 30.82 -9.87 40.56
N PRO A 557 30.92 -9.89 41.90
CA PRO A 557 32.12 -9.45 42.59
C PRO A 557 33.38 -10.23 42.17
N VAL A 558 34.44 -9.53 41.78
CA VAL A 558 35.72 -10.12 41.33
C VAL A 558 36.74 -10.32 42.45
N GLY A 559 36.45 -9.80 43.63
CA GLY A 559 37.32 -9.87 44.80
C GLY A 559 36.65 -9.36 46.07
N THR A 560 37.42 -9.32 47.16
CA THR A 560 36.94 -8.86 48.48
C THR A 560 37.96 -7.92 49.09
N PHE A 561 37.51 -6.72 49.49
CA PHE A 561 38.23 -5.86 50.43
C PHE A 561 38.02 -6.40 51.84
N LEU A 562 39.03 -7.08 52.38
CA LEU A 562 39.00 -7.62 53.73
C LEU A 562 39.08 -6.48 54.75
N TYR A 563 38.27 -6.54 55.81
CA TYR A 563 38.27 -5.50 56.84
C TYR A 563 39.65 -5.28 57.49
N ALA A 564 40.44 -6.36 57.62
CA ALA A 564 41.79 -6.32 58.17
C ALA A 564 42.80 -5.53 57.32
N ASP A 565 42.51 -5.33 56.03
CA ASP A 565 43.39 -4.63 55.09
C ASP A 565 42.98 -3.17 54.87
N LEU A 566 41.96 -2.69 55.59
CA LEU A 566 41.44 -1.33 55.50
C LEU A 566 42.14 -0.39 56.48
N GLY A 567 42.10 0.91 56.20
CA GLY A 567 42.69 1.94 57.06
C GLY A 567 44.20 2.06 56.86
N ALA A 568 44.68 1.88 55.63
CA ALA A 568 46.06 2.25 55.29
C ALA A 568 46.23 3.77 55.48
N SER A 569 47.26 4.16 56.23
CA SER A 569 47.63 5.56 56.48
C SER A 569 49.15 5.70 56.46
N PRO A 570 49.68 6.82 55.93
CA PRO A 570 51.13 7.10 55.93
C PRO A 570 51.68 7.40 57.34
N ASN A 571 50.82 7.61 58.35
CA ASN A 571 51.22 7.95 59.72
C ASN A 571 50.99 6.78 60.69
N VAL A 572 52.00 6.48 61.52
CA VAL A 572 51.90 5.46 62.57
C VAL A 572 51.08 6.00 63.74
N GLY A 573 50.01 5.28 64.12
CA GLY A 573 49.18 5.61 65.29
C GLY A 573 47.99 6.54 65.03
N ASP A 574 47.60 6.71 63.76
CA ASP A 574 46.41 7.49 63.38
C ASP A 574 45.11 6.84 63.85
N THR A 575 44.28 7.61 64.56
CA THR A 575 42.93 7.18 64.98
C THR A 575 41.98 6.91 63.79
N ALA A 576 42.30 7.40 62.59
CA ALA A 576 41.58 7.06 61.36
C ALA A 576 41.51 5.55 61.09
N ASN A 577 42.47 4.77 61.63
CA ASN A 577 42.54 3.32 61.47
C ASN A 577 41.59 2.55 62.41
N THR A 578 40.95 3.24 63.37
CA THR A 578 40.00 2.60 64.29
C THR A 578 38.59 2.42 63.69
N THR A 579 38.26 3.24 62.69
CA THR A 579 37.01 3.17 61.91
C THR A 579 37.33 3.36 60.43
N PRO A 580 37.85 2.33 59.73
CA PRO A 580 38.49 2.48 58.42
C PRO A 580 37.49 2.65 57.25
N ILE A 581 36.18 2.64 57.53
CA ILE A 581 35.12 2.82 56.53
C ILE A 581 34.31 4.07 56.90
N THR A 582 34.25 5.02 55.98
CA THR A 582 33.30 6.14 56.03
C THR A 582 32.10 5.81 55.16
N GLU A 583 30.95 5.62 55.80
CA GLU A 583 29.68 5.41 55.12
C GLU A 583 28.91 6.73 54.98
N THR A 584 28.42 7.02 53.78
CA THR A 584 27.48 8.11 53.53
C THR A 584 26.16 7.56 53.04
N ILE A 585 25.08 7.92 53.73
CA ILE A 585 23.71 7.52 53.38
C ILE A 585 22.90 8.77 53.03
N VAL A 586 22.40 8.84 51.79
CA VAL A 586 21.51 9.92 51.36
C VAL A 586 20.18 9.86 52.12
N GLN A 587 19.55 10.99 52.43
CA GLN A 587 18.25 11.00 53.10
C GLN A 587 17.14 10.47 52.19
N GLU A 588 16.16 9.77 52.77
CA GLU A 588 15.10 9.13 51.99
C GLU A 588 14.25 10.13 51.20
N VAL A 589 13.95 11.30 51.78
CA VAL A 589 13.19 12.39 51.14
C VAL A 589 13.87 12.92 49.87
N ASP A 590 15.18 12.68 49.71
CA ASP A 590 15.95 13.13 48.57
C ASP A 590 15.96 12.13 47.40
N LEU A 591 15.51 10.90 47.63
CA LEU A 591 15.45 9.82 46.63
C LEU A 591 14.17 9.90 45.79
N PRO A 592 14.13 9.36 44.57
CA PRO A 592 12.92 9.36 43.76
C PRO A 592 11.87 8.38 44.33
N ARG A 593 10.65 8.88 44.56
CA ARG A 593 9.46 8.04 44.78
C ARG A 593 9.02 7.38 43.48
N SER A 594 9.01 8.13 42.38
CA SER A 594 8.76 7.56 41.05
C SER A 594 9.77 8.03 40.01
N MET A 595 10.04 7.14 39.04
CA MET A 595 10.91 7.35 37.90
C MET A 595 10.08 7.24 36.64
N GLN A 596 10.23 8.19 35.73
CA GLN A 596 9.59 8.19 34.42
C GLN A 596 10.66 8.25 33.34
N LEU A 597 10.52 7.41 32.32
CA LEU A 597 11.40 7.42 31.14
C LEU A 597 10.55 7.75 29.91
N THR A 598 10.82 8.90 29.29
CA THR A 598 10.24 9.31 28.02
C THR A 598 11.18 8.97 26.88
N TYR A 599 10.68 8.26 25.87
CA TYR A 599 11.45 7.75 24.74
C TYR A 599 10.58 7.76 23.47
N PRO A 600 11.17 7.87 22.26
CA PRO A 600 10.46 7.59 21.02
C PRO A 600 10.14 6.09 20.90
N GLU A 601 8.89 5.73 20.70
CA GLU A 601 8.48 4.32 20.57
C GLU A 601 8.31 3.89 19.11
N LEU A 602 9.03 2.84 18.69
CA LEU A 602 8.95 2.32 17.32
C LEU A 602 7.54 1.88 16.93
N GLY A 603 6.80 1.26 17.86
CA GLY A 603 5.46 0.72 17.64
C GLY A 603 4.34 1.76 17.60
N ASP A 604 4.65 3.04 17.87
CA ASP A 604 3.71 4.16 17.85
C ASP A 604 4.27 5.31 16.98
N ASP A 605 4.84 4.98 15.81
CA ASP A 605 5.37 5.96 14.84
C ASP A 605 6.38 6.97 15.45
N TYR A 606 7.20 6.49 16.38
CA TYR A 606 8.19 7.26 17.14
C TYR A 606 7.57 8.36 18.02
N ASN A 607 6.27 8.27 18.32
CA ASN A 607 5.62 9.17 19.29
C ASN A 607 6.32 9.04 20.64
N PRO A 608 6.59 10.17 21.32
CA PRO A 608 7.14 10.13 22.67
C PRO A 608 6.17 9.39 23.59
N ASN A 609 6.56 8.21 24.07
CA ASN A 609 5.84 7.48 25.10
C ASN A 609 6.61 7.57 26.42
N THR A 610 5.91 7.37 27.54
CA THR A 610 6.51 7.45 28.89
C THR A 610 6.13 6.22 29.71
N GLN A 611 7.13 5.47 30.15
CA GLN A 611 6.97 4.41 31.16
C GLN A 611 7.25 4.95 32.55
N ARG A 612 6.58 4.38 33.56
CA ARG A 612 6.71 4.80 34.97
C ARG A 612 6.96 3.62 35.89
N ALA A 613 7.96 3.75 36.74
CA ALA A 613 8.17 2.90 37.91
C ALA A 613 7.98 3.72 39.20
N MET A 614 7.47 3.10 40.26
CA MET A 614 7.27 3.79 41.54
C MET A 614 7.53 2.87 42.73
N ARG A 615 7.97 3.46 43.86
CA ARG A 615 7.96 2.79 45.16
C ARG A 615 6.64 3.04 45.88
N ALA A 616 5.95 1.95 46.25
CA ALA A 616 4.68 2.01 46.98
C ALA A 616 4.85 2.47 48.43
N TYR A 617 5.99 2.15 49.06
CA TYR A 617 6.27 2.46 50.46
C TYR A 617 7.56 3.29 50.57
N THR A 618 7.40 4.61 50.70
CA THR A 618 8.49 5.56 50.97
C THR A 618 7.92 6.88 51.50
N ASN A 619 8.72 7.59 52.30
CA ASN A 619 8.46 8.96 52.73
C ASN A 619 8.89 10.01 51.70
N SER A 620 9.51 9.61 50.59
CA SER A 620 9.82 10.51 49.48
C SER A 620 8.55 10.97 48.75
N ASN A 621 8.55 12.22 48.30
CA ASN A 621 7.53 12.80 47.42
C ASN A 621 8.11 13.27 46.07
N ARG A 622 9.34 12.86 45.73
CA ARG A 622 10.01 13.27 44.48
C ARG A 622 9.61 12.39 43.31
N ASP A 623 9.13 13.00 42.24
CA ASP A 623 8.88 12.34 40.97
C ASP A 623 9.92 12.84 39.96
N THR A 624 10.69 11.92 39.38
CA THR A 624 11.79 12.24 38.46
C THR A 624 11.48 11.77 37.05
N VAL A 625 11.80 12.59 36.05
CA VAL A 625 11.57 12.32 34.64
C VAL A 625 12.90 12.37 33.90
N MET A 626 13.19 11.33 33.13
CA MET A 626 14.33 11.22 32.23
C MET A 626 13.82 11.13 30.79
N GLN A 627 14.43 11.87 29.88
CA GLN A 627 14.09 11.83 28.46
C GLN A 627 15.30 11.37 27.67
N VAL A 628 15.11 10.40 26.78
CA VAL A 628 16.20 9.85 25.97
C VAL A 628 15.82 9.82 24.49
N PRO A 629 16.73 10.17 23.57
CA PRO A 629 16.49 10.09 22.14
C PRO A 629 16.85 8.67 21.62
N ILE A 630 16.49 7.63 22.39
CA ILE A 630 16.74 6.21 22.07
C ILE A 630 15.40 5.56 21.75
N VAL A 631 15.32 4.89 20.61
CA VAL A 631 14.12 4.16 20.20
C VAL A 631 14.02 2.88 21.01
N LEU A 632 12.95 2.73 21.79
CA LEU A 632 12.71 1.57 22.66
C LEU A 632 11.30 1.01 22.45
N ALA A 633 11.12 -0.27 22.75
CA ALA A 633 9.81 -0.87 22.93
C ALA A 633 9.33 -0.63 24.37
N GLY A 634 8.01 -0.52 24.59
CA GLY A 634 7.46 -0.24 25.92
C GLY A 634 7.85 -1.21 27.04
N SER A 635 8.02 -2.50 26.74
CA SER A 635 8.52 -3.49 27.70
C SER A 635 9.97 -3.25 28.11
N ASP A 636 10.86 -2.96 27.15
CA ASP A 636 12.28 -2.67 27.42
C ASP A 636 12.43 -1.34 28.16
N ALA A 637 11.68 -0.31 27.76
CA ALA A 637 11.66 0.96 28.46
C ALA A 637 11.19 0.82 29.92
N LEU A 638 10.20 -0.03 30.21
CA LEU A 638 9.76 -0.27 31.59
C LEU A 638 10.84 -0.98 32.42
N ALA A 639 11.48 -2.01 31.88
CA ALA A 639 12.59 -2.71 32.55
C ALA A 639 13.70 -1.73 32.95
N ARG A 640 14.09 -0.84 32.03
CA ARG A 640 15.11 0.19 32.27
C ARG A 640 14.64 1.23 33.29
N THR A 641 13.38 1.65 33.24
CA THR A 641 12.82 2.59 34.22
C THR A 641 12.84 2.01 35.64
N GLN A 642 12.54 0.71 35.78
CA GLN A 642 12.60 0.00 37.05
C GLN A 642 14.04 -0.12 37.56
N ALA A 643 14.96 -0.55 36.70
CA ALA A 643 16.39 -0.61 37.01
C ALA A 643 16.95 0.76 37.41
N MET A 644 16.51 1.84 36.75
CA MET A 644 16.90 3.21 37.10
C MET A 644 16.43 3.61 38.50
N LEU A 645 15.16 3.31 38.83
CA LEU A 645 14.61 3.55 40.15
C LEU A 645 15.39 2.76 41.21
N TRP A 646 15.58 1.45 41.00
CA TRP A 646 16.29 0.60 41.95
C TRP A 646 17.75 0.99 42.14
N SER A 647 18.47 1.31 41.06
CA SER A 647 19.86 1.75 41.13
C SER A 647 20.01 3.07 41.90
N ALA A 648 19.04 4.00 41.79
CA ALA A 648 19.03 5.20 42.63
C ALA A 648 18.83 4.89 44.13
N TRP A 649 18.00 3.90 44.47
CA TRP A 649 17.75 3.48 45.85
C TRP A 649 18.87 2.62 46.44
N VAL A 650 19.47 1.75 45.63
CA VAL A 650 20.63 0.92 46.00
C VAL A 650 21.86 1.80 46.23
N GLY A 651 22.12 2.73 45.30
CA GLY A 651 23.21 3.70 45.37
C GLY A 651 23.05 4.80 46.42
N ARG A 652 22.02 4.72 47.29
CA ARG A 652 21.83 5.60 48.45
C ARG A 652 23.01 5.55 49.43
N LYS A 653 23.66 4.38 49.53
CA LYS A 653 24.78 4.11 50.44
C LYS A 653 26.09 4.09 49.64
N THR A 654 27.01 4.99 49.97
CA THR A 654 28.34 5.07 49.38
C THR A 654 29.40 4.94 50.47
N PHE A 655 30.58 4.47 50.09
CA PHE A 655 31.67 4.13 50.99
C PHE A 655 32.95 4.84 50.56
N GLN A 656 33.72 5.30 51.53
CA GLN A 656 35.11 5.72 51.36
C GLN A 656 35.98 4.96 52.36
N PHE A 657 37.10 4.43 51.87
CA PHE A 657 38.04 3.67 52.68
C PHE A 657 39.43 3.69 52.02
N THR A 658 40.46 3.34 52.78
CA THR A 658 41.83 3.24 52.27
C THR A 658 42.35 1.81 52.38
N THR A 659 43.18 1.38 51.43
CA THR A 659 43.88 0.08 51.46
C THR A 659 45.36 0.25 51.14
N GLY A 660 46.17 -0.78 51.38
CA GLY A 660 47.52 -0.86 50.83
C GLY A 660 47.54 -1.19 49.33
N LEU A 661 48.76 -1.23 48.76
CA LEU A 661 49.00 -1.50 47.33
C LEU A 661 48.64 -2.93 46.86
N ALA A 662 48.29 -3.85 47.76
CA ALA A 662 47.85 -5.20 47.40
C ALA A 662 46.59 -5.20 46.50
N TYR A 663 45.80 -4.12 46.56
CA TYR A 663 44.56 -3.95 45.81
C TYR A 663 44.73 -3.12 44.52
N LEU A 664 45.97 -2.79 44.13
CA LEU A 664 46.26 -1.92 42.98
C LEU A 664 45.77 -2.50 41.63
N GLN A 665 45.57 -3.81 41.55
CA GLN A 665 45.07 -4.49 40.35
C GLN A 665 43.59 -4.20 40.03
N TYR A 666 42.83 -3.63 40.96
CA TYR A 666 41.42 -3.31 40.78
C TYR A 666 41.23 -1.88 40.28
N GLU A 667 40.27 -1.68 39.39
CA GLU A 667 40.05 -0.42 38.68
C GLU A 667 38.63 0.13 38.92
N PRO A 668 38.39 1.44 38.71
CA PRO A 668 37.04 1.98 38.65
C PRO A 668 36.17 1.22 37.64
N GLY A 669 34.99 0.79 38.06
CA GLY A 669 34.11 -0.09 37.29
C GLY A 669 34.06 -1.53 37.83
N ASP A 670 35.09 -1.99 38.55
CA ASP A 670 35.08 -3.31 39.17
C ASP A 670 34.07 -3.40 40.31
N VAL A 671 33.45 -4.57 40.44
CA VAL A 671 32.55 -4.90 41.54
C VAL A 671 33.30 -5.75 42.55
N MET A 672 33.25 -5.36 43.82
CA MET A 672 33.99 -5.97 44.92
C MET A 672 33.06 -6.21 46.10
N THR A 673 33.43 -7.14 46.97
CA THR A 673 32.79 -7.31 48.28
C THR A 673 33.56 -6.50 49.32
N LEU A 674 32.91 -5.57 50.03
CA LEU A 674 33.50 -4.80 51.14
C LEU A 674 33.05 -5.42 52.47
N GLN A 675 34.00 -5.89 53.28
CA GLN A 675 33.71 -6.41 54.63
C GLN A 675 33.74 -5.30 55.69
N GLY A 676 32.75 -5.31 56.58
CA GLY A 676 32.66 -4.44 57.74
C GLY A 676 33.20 -5.09 59.03
N ALA A 677 33.30 -4.29 60.09
CA ALA A 677 33.90 -4.68 61.37
C ALA A 677 33.16 -5.84 62.08
N ASN A 678 31.84 -5.92 61.90
CA ASN A 678 30.94 -6.79 62.64
C ASN A 678 30.33 -7.90 61.77
N GLY A 679 31.05 -8.35 60.74
CA GLY A 679 30.58 -9.39 59.80
C GLY A 679 29.60 -8.88 58.73
N GLU A 680 29.42 -7.57 58.63
CA GLU A 680 28.68 -6.94 57.54
C GLU A 680 29.43 -7.13 56.22
N SER A 681 28.69 -7.28 55.13
CA SER A 681 29.25 -7.45 53.79
C SER A 681 28.40 -6.69 52.79
N TRP A 682 29.04 -5.83 52.01
CA TRP A 682 28.38 -5.05 50.97
C TRP A 682 28.99 -5.35 49.62
N ILE A 683 28.14 -5.59 48.62
CA ILE A 683 28.57 -5.56 47.23
C ILE A 683 28.70 -4.08 46.85
N VAL A 684 29.90 -3.69 46.40
CA VAL A 684 30.23 -2.31 46.06
C VAL A 684 30.89 -2.25 44.69
N ARG A 685 30.51 -1.27 43.88
CA ARG A 685 31.20 -0.93 42.63
C ARG A 685 32.18 0.20 42.90
N ILE A 686 33.43 0.02 42.48
CA ILE A 686 34.46 1.04 42.61
C ILE A 686 34.12 2.19 41.66
N THR A 687 34.00 3.40 42.20
CA THR A 687 33.75 4.61 41.41
C THR A 687 35.01 5.45 41.23
N ARG A 688 35.97 5.35 42.16
CA ARG A 688 37.25 6.05 42.08
C ARG A 688 38.33 5.31 42.88
N CYS A 689 39.54 5.35 42.35
CA CYS A 689 40.77 5.02 43.05
C CYS A 689 41.73 6.21 42.96
N GLN A 690 42.37 6.58 44.06
CA GLN A 690 43.41 7.61 44.10
C GLN A 690 44.61 7.10 44.88
N TYR A 691 45.79 7.16 44.25
CA TYR A 691 47.05 6.87 44.93
C TYR A 691 47.56 8.13 45.64
N ASP A 692 47.94 7.99 46.91
CA ASP A 692 48.43 9.11 47.74
C ASP A 692 49.92 9.45 47.50
N GLY A 693 50.64 8.64 46.72
CA GLY A 693 52.08 8.79 46.51
C GLY A 693 52.96 8.30 47.69
N GLN A 694 52.34 7.81 48.77
CA GLN A 694 52.97 7.44 50.03
C GLN A 694 52.68 5.98 50.45
N GLY A 695 51.95 5.22 49.62
CA GLY A 695 51.74 3.78 49.80
C GLY A 695 50.30 3.36 50.08
N SER A 696 49.34 4.29 50.07
CA SER A 696 47.92 4.01 50.30
C SER A 696 47.07 4.32 49.07
N LEU A 697 46.02 3.53 48.88
CA LEU A 697 45.00 3.71 47.86
C LEU A 697 43.72 4.19 48.54
N LEU A 698 43.22 5.36 48.14
CA LEU A 698 41.94 5.91 48.56
C LEU A 698 40.85 5.48 47.57
N TRP A 699 39.86 4.76 48.09
CA TRP A 699 38.75 4.24 47.31
C TRP A 699 37.47 5.01 47.59
N ALA A 700 36.72 5.30 46.54
CA ALA A 700 35.30 5.59 46.64
C ALA A 700 34.53 4.47 45.95
N ALA A 701 33.49 3.98 46.62
CA ALA A 701 32.65 2.91 46.10
C ALA A 701 31.17 3.20 46.38
N ALA A 702 30.30 2.79 45.47
CA ALA A 702 28.85 2.85 45.65
C ALA A 702 28.32 1.45 45.93
N ARG A 703 27.32 1.31 46.81
CA ARG A 703 26.61 0.04 46.94
C ARG A 703 26.01 -0.32 45.59
N GLU A 704 26.20 -1.57 45.20
CA GLU A 704 25.74 -2.14 43.93
C GLU A 704 24.94 -3.41 44.23
N GLU A 705 24.02 -3.76 43.34
CA GLU A 705 23.26 -5.00 43.42
C GLU A 705 23.13 -5.54 41.98
N PRO A 706 23.84 -6.61 41.60
CA PRO A 706 23.87 -7.07 40.21
C PRO A 706 22.48 -7.40 39.62
N ASP A 707 21.59 -7.93 40.44
CA ASP A 707 20.27 -8.43 40.02
C ASP A 707 19.26 -7.33 39.64
N ILE A 708 19.57 -6.04 39.87
CA ILE A 708 18.67 -4.94 39.52
C ILE A 708 18.75 -4.54 38.04
N TYR A 709 19.80 -4.95 37.33
CA TYR A 709 20.04 -4.58 35.94
C TYR A 709 19.35 -5.57 34.98
N PRO A 710 18.81 -5.09 33.85
CA PRO A 710 18.13 -5.98 32.90
C PRO A 710 19.09 -7.05 32.34
N GLY A 711 18.68 -8.32 32.45
CA GLY A 711 19.39 -9.48 31.91
C GLY A 711 18.42 -10.51 31.32
N SER A 712 18.92 -11.65 30.83
CA SER A 712 18.11 -12.67 30.13
C SER A 712 17.00 -13.32 30.97
N SER A 713 17.03 -13.17 32.29
CA SER A 713 16.03 -13.67 33.25
C SER A 713 15.01 -12.60 33.69
N TYR A 714 15.18 -11.33 33.28
CA TYR A 714 14.35 -10.21 33.71
C TYR A 714 13.19 -10.00 32.74
N THR A 715 12.00 -10.52 33.07
CA THR A 715 10.79 -10.32 32.25
C THR A 715 9.85 -9.30 32.89
N THR A 716 9.69 -8.15 32.22
CA THR A 716 8.70 -7.15 32.61
C THR A 716 7.65 -7.02 31.52
N GLN A 717 6.38 -7.10 31.90
CA GLN A 717 5.27 -6.80 31.00
C GLN A 717 5.03 -5.29 31.03
N GLY A 718 5.61 -4.58 30.07
CA GLY A 718 5.26 -3.19 29.79
C GLY A 718 3.79 -3.07 29.39
N GLY A 719 3.20 -1.89 29.55
CA GLY A 719 1.95 -1.58 28.87
C GLY A 719 2.13 -1.89 27.38
N ALA A 720 1.22 -2.68 26.80
CA ALA A 720 1.30 -2.96 25.38
C ALA A 720 1.25 -1.61 24.64
N ALA A 721 2.21 -1.37 23.75
CA ALA A 721 1.98 -0.40 22.68
C ALA A 721 0.62 -0.77 22.07
N LEU A 722 -0.24 0.20 21.79
CA LEU A 722 -1.58 -0.06 21.21
C LEU A 722 -1.51 -0.66 19.79
N GLY A 723 -0.34 -1.17 19.39
CA GLY A 723 0.03 -1.42 18.02
C GLY A 723 -0.04 -0.11 17.24
N PHE A 724 0.31 -0.20 15.97
CA PHE A 724 -0.02 0.84 15.02
C PHE A 724 -1.53 1.13 15.14
N ALA A 725 -1.91 2.39 15.34
CA ALA A 725 -3.04 2.86 14.53
C ALA A 725 -2.47 2.80 13.12
N SER A 726 -2.73 1.72 12.37
CA SER A 726 -2.24 1.66 11.00
C SER A 726 -2.79 2.90 10.31
N GLN A 727 -1.94 3.88 10.01
CA GLN A 727 -2.29 4.90 9.06
C GLN A 727 -2.38 4.15 7.74
N GLN A 728 -3.58 3.64 7.47
CA GLN A 728 -3.88 3.00 6.21
C GLN A 728 -3.69 4.07 5.15
N ILE A 729 -2.91 3.74 4.15
CA ILE A 729 -2.89 4.53 2.94
C ILE A 729 -4.31 4.42 2.37
N ASP A 730 -4.89 5.58 2.09
CA ASP A 730 -6.25 5.67 1.61
C ASP A 730 -6.41 4.78 0.38
N TYR A 731 -7.51 4.04 0.30
CA TYR A 731 -7.80 3.20 -0.85
C TYR A 731 -7.69 4.01 -2.14
N SER A 732 -6.82 3.60 -3.05
CA SER A 732 -6.64 4.26 -4.34
C SER A 732 -6.98 3.36 -5.52
N GLY A 733 -7.61 2.22 -5.23
CA GLY A 733 -8.03 1.24 -6.22
C GLY A 733 -9.25 1.69 -7.03
N PRO A 734 -9.67 0.88 -8.01
CA PRO A 734 -10.81 1.20 -8.84
C PRO A 734 -12.13 1.18 -8.06
N THR A 735 -13.09 1.97 -8.50
CA THR A 735 -14.51 1.79 -8.11
C THR A 735 -15.20 1.01 -9.22
N ILE A 736 -15.82 -0.11 -8.88
CA ILE A 736 -16.68 -0.85 -9.80
C ILE A 736 -18.08 -0.26 -9.69
N LEU A 737 -18.56 0.34 -10.77
CA LEU A 737 -19.91 0.88 -10.88
C LEU A 737 -20.77 -0.03 -11.76
N LEU A 738 -22.01 -0.25 -11.35
CA LEU A 738 -23.02 -0.87 -12.20
C LEU A 738 -24.33 -0.09 -12.14
N ALA A 739 -24.77 0.35 -13.32
CA ALA A 739 -26.10 0.90 -13.52
C ALA A 739 -27.05 -0.21 -13.99
N LEU A 740 -28.14 -0.41 -13.24
CA LEU A 740 -29.11 -1.48 -13.43
C LEU A 740 -30.44 -0.89 -13.92
N ASP A 741 -30.81 -1.23 -15.16
CA ASP A 741 -32.16 -1.02 -15.69
C ASP A 741 -32.99 -2.29 -15.49
N ILE A 742 -33.55 -2.44 -14.29
CA ILE A 742 -34.24 -3.65 -13.83
C ILE A 742 -35.66 -3.32 -13.32
N PRO A 743 -36.54 -4.33 -13.17
CA PRO A 743 -37.86 -4.15 -12.60
C PRO A 743 -37.85 -3.48 -11.20
N PRO A 744 -38.98 -2.90 -10.75
CA PRO A 744 -39.09 -2.29 -9.43
C PRO A 744 -38.73 -3.26 -8.31
N LEU A 745 -37.83 -2.84 -7.42
CA LEU A 745 -37.47 -3.58 -6.20
C LEU A 745 -38.43 -3.28 -5.03
N ARG A 746 -39.19 -2.18 -5.13
CA ARG A 746 -40.14 -1.72 -4.12
C ARG A 746 -41.40 -1.22 -4.80
N ASP A 747 -42.54 -1.32 -4.12
CA ASP A 747 -43.82 -0.82 -4.64
C ASP A 747 -43.83 0.69 -4.91
N ALA A 748 -42.95 1.44 -4.24
CA ALA A 748 -42.78 2.88 -4.44
C ALA A 748 -41.98 3.24 -5.70
N ASP A 749 -41.26 2.29 -6.30
CA ASP A 749 -40.41 2.51 -7.47
C ASP A 749 -41.23 2.40 -8.77
N ASN A 750 -42.35 3.13 -8.86
CA ASN A 750 -43.30 3.07 -9.97
C ASN A 750 -43.12 4.18 -11.04
N THR A 751 -41.98 4.89 -11.03
CA THR A 751 -41.62 5.95 -11.98
C THR A 751 -40.34 5.59 -12.73
N PRO A 752 -40.03 6.20 -13.90
CA PRO A 752 -38.78 5.94 -14.61
C PRO A 752 -37.53 6.13 -13.73
N GLY A 753 -36.67 5.11 -13.66
CA GLY A 753 -35.45 5.19 -12.87
C GLY A 753 -34.54 3.98 -13.05
N LEU A 754 -33.30 4.15 -12.62
CA LEU A 754 -32.26 3.14 -12.57
C LEU A 754 -31.90 2.82 -11.11
N TYR A 755 -31.28 1.68 -10.90
CA TYR A 755 -30.61 1.35 -9.64
C TYR A 755 -29.10 1.38 -9.85
N ILE A 756 -28.39 2.01 -8.93
CA ILE A 756 -26.95 2.23 -9.03
C ILE A 756 -26.29 1.50 -7.86
N ALA A 757 -25.38 0.59 -8.18
CA ALA A 757 -24.58 -0.16 -7.24
C ALA A 757 -23.11 0.17 -7.47
N ALA A 758 -22.36 0.38 -6.40
CA ALA A 758 -20.92 0.58 -6.49
C ALA A 758 -20.18 -0.10 -5.34
N CYS A 759 -18.98 -0.56 -5.61
CA CYS A 759 -18.05 -1.05 -4.60
C CYS A 759 -16.60 -0.81 -4.99
N GLY A 760 -15.71 -0.90 -4.01
CA GLY A 760 -14.28 -1.08 -4.25
C GLY A 760 -13.90 -2.56 -4.25
N MET A 761 -12.61 -2.81 -4.36
CA MET A 761 -12.02 -4.15 -4.32
C MET A 761 -11.42 -4.51 -2.95
N ALA A 762 -11.58 -3.63 -1.96
CA ALA A 762 -11.11 -3.85 -0.60
C ALA A 762 -12.07 -3.21 0.40
N SER A 763 -12.11 -3.75 1.62
CA SER A 763 -12.96 -3.26 2.71
C SER A 763 -12.62 -1.85 3.18
N SER A 764 -11.44 -1.32 2.79
CA SER A 764 -11.02 0.06 3.02
C SER A 764 -11.56 1.07 2.00
N TRP A 765 -12.40 0.65 1.06
CA TRP A 765 -13.02 1.55 0.08
C TRP A 765 -13.86 2.64 0.77
N PRO A 766 -13.60 3.94 0.51
CA PRO A 766 -14.20 5.05 1.24
C PRO A 766 -15.63 5.39 0.77
N GLY A 767 -16.12 4.72 -0.28
CA GLY A 767 -17.27 5.18 -1.05
C GLY A 767 -16.87 5.97 -2.29
N ALA A 768 -17.86 6.32 -3.12
CA ALA A 768 -17.66 7.11 -4.32
C ALA A 768 -18.79 8.13 -4.53
N ALA A 769 -18.41 9.33 -4.99
CA ALA A 769 -19.29 10.24 -5.70
C ALA A 769 -19.50 9.73 -7.14
N ILE A 770 -20.70 9.95 -7.67
CA ILE A 770 -21.08 9.48 -9.00
C ILE A 770 -21.58 10.66 -9.82
N ASP A 771 -20.90 10.89 -10.93
CA ASP A 771 -21.21 11.91 -11.90
C ASP A 771 -21.93 11.31 -13.10
N LEU A 772 -22.87 12.06 -13.66
CA LEU A 772 -23.67 11.69 -14.82
C LEU A 772 -23.42 12.70 -15.94
N SER A 773 -23.28 12.18 -17.15
CA SER A 773 -23.36 12.92 -18.40
C SER A 773 -24.41 12.31 -19.35
N ARG A 774 -25.07 13.17 -20.12
CA ARG A 774 -25.99 12.80 -21.21
C ARG A 774 -25.40 13.06 -22.60
N ASP A 775 -24.24 13.71 -22.67
CA ASP A 775 -23.58 14.17 -23.89
C ASP A 775 -22.13 13.69 -24.01
N ASP A 776 -21.62 12.93 -23.03
CA ASP A 776 -20.22 12.49 -22.91
C ASP A 776 -19.20 13.64 -22.80
N VAL A 777 -19.67 14.84 -22.40
CA VAL A 777 -18.85 16.04 -22.30
C VAL A 777 -19.06 16.75 -20.96
N THR A 778 -20.31 16.91 -20.55
CA THR A 778 -20.70 17.64 -19.34
C THR A 778 -21.09 16.65 -18.24
N PHE A 779 -20.22 16.50 -17.24
CA PHE A 779 -20.45 15.64 -16.09
C PHE A 779 -20.93 16.44 -14.87
N THR A 780 -21.95 15.90 -14.19
CA THR A 780 -22.51 16.50 -12.96
C THR A 780 -22.76 15.44 -11.90
N GLN A 781 -22.30 15.67 -10.68
CA GLN A 781 -22.55 14.78 -9.54
C GLN A 781 -24.05 14.64 -9.24
N PHE A 782 -24.57 13.41 -9.22
CA PHE A 782 -25.97 13.14 -8.86
C PHE A 782 -26.13 12.39 -7.53
N ALA A 783 -25.15 11.58 -7.12
CA ALA A 783 -25.23 10.79 -5.89
C ALA A 783 -23.85 10.53 -5.27
N GLN A 784 -23.88 10.08 -4.02
CA GLN A 784 -22.74 9.49 -3.32
C GLN A 784 -23.17 8.13 -2.75
N ILE A 785 -22.30 7.14 -2.89
CA ILE A 785 -22.44 5.82 -2.28
C ILE A 785 -21.37 5.70 -1.21
N THR A 786 -21.77 5.61 0.06
CA THR A 786 -20.84 5.50 1.20
C THR A 786 -20.73 4.08 1.75
N HIS A 787 -21.56 3.15 1.28
CA HIS A 787 -21.55 1.74 1.66
C HIS A 787 -21.40 0.89 0.40
N ALA A 788 -20.42 -0.02 0.39
CA ALA A 788 -20.19 -0.90 -0.75
C ALA A 788 -21.39 -1.82 -0.99
N SER A 789 -21.83 -1.91 -2.24
CA SER A 789 -22.71 -2.98 -2.70
C SER A 789 -21.93 -4.30 -2.79
N VAL A 790 -22.55 -5.42 -2.40
CA VAL A 790 -21.92 -6.74 -2.59
C VAL A 790 -22.07 -7.14 -4.07
N MET A 791 -20.96 -7.09 -4.81
CA MET A 791 -20.93 -7.26 -6.26
C MET A 791 -19.84 -8.24 -6.70
N GLY A 792 -20.03 -8.85 -7.86
CA GLY A 792 -19.09 -9.83 -8.39
C GLY A 792 -19.46 -10.32 -9.79
N TYR A 793 -19.04 -11.53 -10.11
CA TYR A 793 -19.40 -12.23 -11.34
C TYR A 793 -19.56 -13.73 -11.13
N ALA A 794 -20.30 -14.40 -12.02
CA ALA A 794 -20.44 -15.85 -12.01
C ALA A 794 -19.25 -16.53 -12.67
N ALA A 795 -18.60 -17.46 -11.97
CA ALA A 795 -17.49 -18.26 -12.50
C ALA A 795 -17.94 -19.29 -13.56
N GLY A 796 -19.21 -19.69 -13.51
CA GLY A 796 -19.82 -20.63 -14.45
C GLY A 796 -21.28 -20.25 -14.73
N ALA A 797 -21.82 -20.75 -15.84
CA ALA A 797 -23.22 -20.52 -16.20
C ALA A 797 -24.18 -21.23 -15.24
N LEU A 798 -25.21 -20.53 -14.77
CA LEU A 798 -26.30 -21.13 -14.02
C LEU A 798 -27.22 -21.90 -14.98
N SER A 799 -27.38 -23.20 -14.75
CA SER A 799 -28.22 -24.06 -15.59
C SER A 799 -29.68 -23.58 -15.68
N SER A 800 -30.30 -23.89 -16.82
CA SER A 800 -31.72 -23.61 -17.06
C SER A 800 -32.63 -24.36 -16.08
N PHE A 801 -33.74 -23.73 -15.70
CA PHE A 801 -34.73 -24.30 -14.79
C PHE A 801 -36.15 -24.17 -15.36
N GLY A 802 -36.89 -25.27 -15.43
CA GLY A 802 -38.25 -25.31 -15.97
C GLY A 802 -39.37 -25.30 -14.93
N GLY A 803 -39.04 -25.16 -13.63
CA GLY A 803 -40.01 -25.32 -12.54
C GLY A 803 -40.91 -24.10 -12.25
N GLY A 804 -40.78 -23.02 -13.02
CA GLY A 804 -41.61 -21.82 -12.89
C GLY A 804 -41.48 -21.15 -11.53
N ASN A 805 -42.56 -21.14 -10.74
CA ASN A 805 -42.60 -20.53 -9.40
C ASN A 805 -42.15 -21.45 -8.26
N LEU A 806 -41.69 -22.67 -8.57
CA LEU A 806 -41.12 -23.57 -7.58
C LEU A 806 -39.67 -23.18 -7.27
N PRO A 807 -39.18 -23.39 -6.03
CA PRO A 807 -37.77 -23.28 -5.72
C PRO A 807 -36.93 -24.26 -6.57
N ASP A 808 -35.84 -23.74 -7.15
CA ASP A 808 -34.79 -24.50 -7.82
C ASP A 808 -33.82 -25.04 -6.77
N GLU A 809 -34.02 -26.30 -6.40
CA GLU A 809 -33.20 -27.03 -5.42
C GLU A 809 -32.10 -27.89 -6.09
N ILE A 810 -31.96 -27.83 -7.41
CA ILE A 810 -31.06 -28.72 -8.18
C ILE A 810 -29.85 -27.94 -8.70
N ASN A 811 -30.06 -26.72 -9.19
CA ASN A 811 -28.98 -25.94 -9.78
C ASN A 811 -28.26 -25.11 -8.72
N THR A 812 -26.96 -24.90 -8.96
CA THR A 812 -26.12 -24.04 -8.13
C THR A 812 -25.27 -23.16 -9.04
N VAL A 813 -24.82 -22.02 -8.51
CA VAL A 813 -23.91 -21.11 -9.22
C VAL A 813 -22.79 -20.67 -8.29
N SER A 814 -21.56 -20.64 -8.81
CA SER A 814 -20.40 -20.10 -8.10
C SER A 814 -20.20 -18.63 -8.47
N ILE A 815 -20.26 -17.77 -7.48
CA ILE A 815 -20.08 -16.32 -7.58
C ILE A 815 -18.73 -15.94 -6.97
N VAL A 816 -17.94 -15.17 -7.72
CA VAL A 816 -16.70 -14.56 -7.25
C VAL A 816 -17.00 -13.08 -6.99
N LEU A 817 -16.91 -12.67 -5.73
CA LEU A 817 -17.12 -11.29 -5.30
C LEU A 817 -15.87 -10.44 -5.48
N TYR A 818 -16.05 -9.14 -5.75
CA TYR A 818 -14.96 -8.17 -5.69
C TYR A 818 -14.54 -7.92 -4.24
N GLU A 819 -15.53 -7.75 -3.37
CA GLU A 819 -15.39 -7.56 -1.92
C GLU A 819 -16.73 -7.97 -1.25
N GLY A 820 -16.68 -8.30 0.03
CA GLY A 820 -17.87 -8.53 0.85
C GLY A 820 -18.14 -10.01 1.13
N ALA A 821 -19.30 -10.27 1.74
CA ALA A 821 -19.72 -11.61 2.13
C ALA A 821 -21.20 -11.82 1.81
N LEU A 822 -21.58 -13.08 1.63
CA LEU A 822 -22.97 -13.50 1.46
C LEU A 822 -23.38 -14.34 2.67
N ALA A 823 -24.66 -14.33 3.01
CA ALA A 823 -25.19 -15.08 4.13
C ALA A 823 -26.37 -15.94 3.69
N SER A 824 -26.50 -17.12 4.29
CA SER A 824 -27.70 -17.94 4.13
C SER A 824 -28.86 -17.34 4.92
N CYS A 825 -30.10 -17.52 4.45
CA CYS A 825 -31.30 -17.07 5.15
C CYS A 825 -32.23 -18.25 5.50
N SER A 826 -33.20 -18.01 6.38
CA SER A 826 -34.22 -19.03 6.68
C SER A 826 -35.12 -19.26 5.46
N TYR A 827 -35.80 -20.42 5.40
CA TYR A 827 -36.77 -20.69 4.33
C TYR A 827 -37.94 -19.70 4.35
N ALA A 828 -38.34 -19.22 5.53
CA ALA A 828 -39.41 -18.23 5.65
C ALA A 828 -38.98 -16.88 5.07
N ASP A 829 -37.78 -16.40 5.41
CA ASP A 829 -37.25 -15.13 4.90
C ASP A 829 -36.97 -15.20 3.39
N PHE A 830 -36.52 -16.36 2.92
CA PHE A 830 -36.34 -16.64 1.49
C PHE A 830 -37.65 -16.45 0.69
N LEU A 831 -38.78 -16.94 1.23
CA LEU A 831 -40.08 -16.79 0.58
C LEU A 831 -40.63 -15.35 0.63
N THR A 832 -40.18 -14.54 1.58
CA THR A 832 -40.56 -13.11 1.67
C THR A 832 -39.62 -12.19 0.87
N GLY A 833 -38.59 -12.74 0.23
CA GLY A 833 -37.70 -12.01 -0.68
C GLY A 833 -36.37 -11.58 -0.08
N ALA A 834 -35.96 -12.16 1.05
CA ALA A 834 -34.58 -12.02 1.53
C ALA A 834 -33.58 -12.58 0.50
N ASN A 835 -32.35 -12.09 0.55
CA ASN A 835 -31.27 -12.48 -0.36
C ASN A 835 -31.62 -12.30 -1.84
N ALA A 836 -32.28 -11.18 -2.17
CA ALA A 836 -32.51 -10.82 -3.56
C ALA A 836 -31.21 -10.43 -4.25
N ALA A 837 -30.97 -10.97 -5.43
CA ALA A 837 -29.80 -10.70 -6.24
C ALA A 837 -30.16 -10.55 -7.71
N TRP A 838 -29.35 -9.79 -8.42
CA TRP A 838 -29.38 -9.70 -9.88
C TRP A 838 -28.17 -10.44 -10.45
N LEU A 839 -28.40 -11.35 -11.40
CA LEU A 839 -27.40 -12.15 -12.08
C LEU A 839 -27.68 -12.14 -13.58
N GLY A 840 -26.82 -11.52 -14.39
CA GLY A 840 -26.87 -11.66 -15.85
C GLY A 840 -28.19 -11.26 -16.52
N GLY A 841 -28.99 -10.39 -15.88
CA GLY A 841 -30.33 -10.01 -16.36
C GLY A 841 -31.50 -10.68 -15.62
N GLU A 842 -31.23 -11.69 -14.79
CA GLU A 842 -32.22 -12.34 -13.94
C GLU A 842 -32.23 -11.76 -12.52
N ILE A 843 -33.40 -11.46 -11.97
CA ILE A 843 -33.55 -11.29 -10.52
C ILE A 843 -33.90 -12.66 -9.93
N LEU A 844 -33.09 -13.11 -8.98
CA LEU A 844 -33.28 -14.36 -8.25
C LEU A 844 -33.09 -14.15 -6.75
N PHE A 845 -33.72 -15.00 -5.94
CA PHE A 845 -33.45 -15.07 -4.51
C PHE A 845 -32.65 -16.34 -4.21
N PHE A 846 -31.78 -16.33 -3.21
CA PHE A 846 -31.02 -17.53 -2.81
C PHE A 846 -31.14 -17.81 -1.32
N ARG A 847 -31.33 -19.07 -0.96
CA ARG A 847 -31.43 -19.50 0.44
C ARG A 847 -30.07 -19.78 1.06
N ASN A 848 -29.23 -20.52 0.35
CA ASN A 848 -27.93 -20.96 0.87
C ASN A 848 -26.80 -20.22 0.16
N ALA A 849 -25.86 -19.71 0.95
CA ALA A 849 -24.59 -19.18 0.48
C ALA A 849 -23.46 -19.85 1.28
N THR A 850 -22.62 -20.60 0.57
CA THR A 850 -21.49 -21.33 1.15
C THR A 850 -20.19 -20.83 0.55
N GLN A 851 -19.28 -20.30 1.37
CA GLN A 851 -17.96 -19.88 0.91
C GLN A 851 -17.10 -21.11 0.57
N THR A 852 -16.56 -21.16 -0.64
CA THR A 852 -15.73 -22.27 -1.14
C THR A 852 -14.27 -21.89 -1.34
N ALA A 853 -13.97 -20.60 -1.52
CA ALA A 853 -12.62 -20.03 -1.53
C ALA A 853 -12.63 -18.55 -1.11
N ALA A 854 -11.48 -17.89 -1.09
CA ALA A 854 -11.41 -16.44 -0.89
C ALA A 854 -12.33 -15.72 -1.89
N ASN A 855 -13.24 -14.89 -1.37
CA ASN A 855 -14.29 -14.18 -2.12
C ASN A 855 -15.17 -15.03 -3.04
N THR A 856 -15.11 -16.36 -2.98
CA THR A 856 -15.87 -17.26 -3.87
C THR A 856 -16.94 -18.02 -3.08
N TRP A 857 -18.17 -17.94 -3.55
CA TRP A 857 -19.37 -18.45 -2.89
C TRP A 857 -20.20 -19.30 -3.83
N THR A 858 -20.66 -20.46 -3.37
CA THR A 858 -21.65 -21.26 -4.08
C THR A 858 -23.04 -20.93 -3.54
N LEU A 859 -23.93 -20.53 -4.43
CA LEU A 859 -25.34 -20.24 -4.15
C LEU A 859 -26.23 -21.42 -4.53
N SER A 860 -27.20 -21.76 -3.67
CA SER A 860 -28.17 -22.83 -3.92
C SER A 860 -29.52 -22.56 -3.24
N GLY A 861 -30.54 -23.34 -3.64
CA GLY A 861 -31.93 -23.13 -3.19
C GLY A 861 -32.45 -21.80 -3.71
N LEU A 862 -32.69 -21.72 -5.01
CA LEU A 862 -32.91 -20.47 -5.73
C LEU A 862 -34.40 -20.26 -6.06
N LEU A 863 -34.91 -19.03 -5.95
CA LEU A 863 -36.17 -18.64 -6.58
C LEU A 863 -35.85 -17.82 -7.81
N ARG A 864 -36.13 -18.39 -8.98
CA ARG A 864 -35.70 -17.90 -10.29
C ARG A 864 -36.72 -16.96 -10.93
N GLY A 865 -36.28 -16.08 -11.83
CA GLY A 865 -37.14 -15.27 -12.71
C GLY A 865 -38.04 -14.24 -12.01
N ARG A 866 -37.64 -13.71 -10.85
CA ARG A 866 -38.45 -12.77 -10.07
C ARG A 866 -38.62 -11.43 -10.82
N GLY A 867 -39.70 -10.70 -10.53
CA GLY A 867 -39.97 -9.42 -11.20
C GLY A 867 -40.24 -9.51 -12.71
N GLY A 868 -40.55 -10.72 -13.23
CA GLY A 868 -40.80 -10.95 -14.65
C GLY A 868 -39.55 -11.17 -15.49
N THR A 869 -38.41 -11.49 -14.88
CA THR A 869 -37.16 -11.80 -15.59
C THR A 869 -37.06 -13.27 -16.00
N GLU A 870 -38.18 -13.98 -16.19
CA GLU A 870 -38.19 -15.42 -16.49
C GLU A 870 -37.45 -15.77 -17.79
N ALA A 871 -37.44 -14.86 -18.76
CA ALA A 871 -36.74 -15.05 -20.02
C ALA A 871 -35.21 -15.17 -19.87
N ALA A 872 -34.64 -14.63 -18.77
CA ALA A 872 -33.21 -14.71 -18.49
C ALA A 872 -32.77 -16.07 -17.92
N MET A 873 -33.72 -16.90 -17.45
CA MET A 873 -33.42 -18.18 -16.81
C MET A 873 -32.73 -19.20 -17.72
N THR A 874 -32.80 -19.00 -19.04
CA THR A 874 -32.21 -19.89 -20.05
C THR A 874 -31.00 -19.28 -20.77
N THR A 875 -30.59 -18.06 -20.41
CA THR A 875 -29.57 -17.30 -21.16
C THR A 875 -28.25 -17.15 -20.40
N HIS A 876 -28.13 -17.69 -19.19
CA HIS A 876 -26.92 -17.51 -18.37
C HIS A 876 -25.65 -18.03 -19.04
N ALA A 877 -24.60 -17.22 -18.94
CA ALA A 877 -23.24 -17.55 -19.34
C ALA A 877 -22.25 -17.34 -18.17
N ALA A 878 -21.06 -17.92 -18.30
CA ALA A 878 -19.95 -17.61 -17.39
C ALA A 878 -19.49 -16.15 -17.60
N GLY A 879 -19.04 -15.49 -16.53
CA GLY A 879 -18.57 -14.10 -16.55
C GLY A 879 -19.65 -13.04 -16.36
N GLU A 880 -20.92 -13.43 -16.22
CA GLU A 880 -22.02 -12.49 -15.99
C GLU A 880 -21.91 -11.78 -14.64
N ARG A 881 -22.30 -10.50 -14.63
CA ARG A 881 -22.26 -9.65 -13.43
C ARG A 881 -23.30 -10.12 -12.40
N PHE A 882 -22.91 -10.06 -11.13
CA PHE A 882 -23.72 -10.36 -9.96
C PHE A 882 -23.78 -9.14 -9.04
N VAL A 883 -24.97 -8.83 -8.52
CA VAL A 883 -25.18 -7.80 -7.48
C VAL A 883 -26.19 -8.30 -6.45
N LEU A 884 -25.85 -8.25 -5.16
CA LEU A 884 -26.82 -8.40 -4.09
C LEU A 884 -27.68 -7.13 -4.01
N LEU A 885 -28.99 -7.29 -4.09
CA LEU A 885 -29.96 -6.20 -4.11
C LEU A 885 -30.28 -5.71 -2.69
N ASP A 886 -29.26 -5.21 -1.99
CA ASP A 886 -29.40 -4.64 -0.65
C ASP A 886 -29.91 -3.19 -0.73
N PRO A 887 -31.11 -2.88 -0.20
CA PRO A 887 -31.65 -1.52 -0.22
C PRO A 887 -30.83 -0.51 0.58
N ALA A 888 -29.92 -0.94 1.48
CA ALA A 888 -29.02 -0.05 2.20
C ALA A 888 -27.78 0.36 1.38
N ALA A 889 -27.43 -0.41 0.34
CA ALA A 889 -26.21 -0.20 -0.46
C ALA A 889 -26.49 0.27 -1.90
N ILE A 890 -27.73 0.09 -2.39
CA ILE A 890 -28.13 0.51 -3.74
C ILE A 890 -28.82 1.87 -3.71
N VAL A 891 -28.46 2.74 -4.66
CA VAL A 891 -29.07 4.05 -4.84
C VAL A 891 -30.08 4.02 -5.99
N SER A 892 -31.27 4.58 -5.76
CA SER A 892 -32.28 4.79 -6.81
C SER A 892 -32.04 6.12 -7.51
N MET A 893 -31.91 6.10 -8.83
CA MET A 893 -31.68 7.28 -9.65
C MET A 893 -32.90 7.54 -10.54
N PRO A 894 -33.56 8.70 -10.45
CA PRO A 894 -34.62 9.05 -11.40
C PRO A 894 -34.03 9.36 -12.78
N ILE A 895 -34.71 8.93 -13.84
CA ILE A 895 -34.38 9.28 -15.23
C ILE A 895 -35.56 9.96 -15.91
N GLN A 896 -35.29 10.69 -16.99
CA GLN A 896 -36.33 11.31 -17.81
C GLN A 896 -36.79 10.35 -18.90
N THR A 897 -38.01 10.52 -19.41
CA THR A 897 -38.52 9.71 -20.53
C THR A 897 -37.70 9.90 -21.82
N THR A 898 -37.02 11.04 -21.98
CA THR A 898 -36.08 11.31 -23.08
C THR A 898 -34.77 10.51 -22.98
N ASP A 899 -34.45 9.98 -21.79
CA ASP A 899 -33.26 9.18 -21.58
C ASP A 899 -33.45 7.74 -22.15
N PHE A 900 -34.69 7.31 -22.40
CA PHE A 900 -34.96 6.00 -22.99
C PHE A 900 -34.37 5.89 -24.40
N GLY A 901 -33.55 4.86 -24.63
CA GLY A 901 -32.86 4.65 -25.90
C GLY A 901 -31.66 5.57 -26.14
N SER A 902 -31.41 6.56 -25.25
CA SER A 902 -30.22 7.41 -25.28
C SER A 902 -29.14 6.83 -24.34
N THR A 903 -27.87 6.92 -24.72
CA THR A 903 -26.77 6.44 -23.87
C THR A 903 -26.48 7.46 -22.76
N LEU A 904 -26.46 6.98 -21.52
CA LEU A 904 -26.01 7.72 -20.35
C LEU A 904 -24.59 7.29 -19.98
N TYR A 905 -23.78 8.25 -19.55
CA TYR A 905 -22.38 8.06 -19.17
C TYR A 905 -22.18 8.39 -17.70
N PHE A 906 -21.41 7.58 -16.99
CA PHE A 906 -21.20 7.67 -15.56
C PHE A 906 -19.71 7.64 -15.22
N GLU A 907 -19.28 8.52 -14.34
CA GLU A 907 -17.93 8.52 -13.77
C GLU A 907 -18.00 8.44 -12.24
N THR A 908 -16.93 7.97 -11.62
CA THR A 908 -16.85 7.84 -10.16
C THR A 908 -15.66 8.57 -9.59
N PHE A 909 -15.81 9.17 -8.43
CA PHE A 909 -14.72 9.84 -7.70
C PHE A 909 -14.67 9.31 -6.27
N LEU A 910 -13.52 8.84 -5.81
CA LEU A 910 -13.37 8.29 -4.46
C LEU A 910 -13.65 9.35 -3.39
N LEU A 911 -14.29 8.96 -2.28
CA LEU A 911 -14.58 9.87 -1.15
C LEU A 911 -13.40 9.98 -0.17
N ASN A 912 -12.19 10.14 -0.69
CA ASN A 912 -10.96 10.31 0.10
C ASN A 912 -9.99 11.30 -0.58
N LEU A 913 -8.71 11.20 -0.22
CA LEU A 913 -7.61 11.95 -0.82
C LEU A 913 -7.61 11.92 -2.37
N PHE A 914 -8.06 10.83 -2.99
CA PHE A 914 -8.05 10.63 -4.44
C PHE A 914 -9.33 11.11 -5.15
N SER A 915 -10.16 11.91 -4.49
CA SER A 915 -11.40 12.50 -5.03
C SER A 915 -11.23 13.36 -6.29
N GLY A 916 -10.01 13.77 -6.63
CA GLY A 916 -9.70 14.57 -7.83
C GLY A 916 -9.44 13.74 -9.10
N SER A 917 -9.45 12.41 -9.00
CA SER A 917 -9.19 11.50 -10.13
C SER A 917 -10.45 10.69 -10.46
N PRO A 918 -11.00 10.79 -11.69
CA PRO A 918 -12.14 9.98 -12.09
C PRO A 918 -11.74 8.51 -12.23
N GLY A 919 -12.64 7.60 -11.85
CA GLY A 919 -12.60 6.19 -12.18
C GLY A 919 -13.02 5.93 -13.64
N ALA A 920 -12.96 4.67 -14.06
CA ALA A 920 -13.35 4.29 -15.42
C ALA A 920 -14.82 4.64 -15.71
N GLN A 921 -15.05 5.25 -16.87
CA GLN A 921 -16.39 5.58 -17.34
C GLN A 921 -17.22 4.32 -17.60
N VAL A 922 -18.48 4.34 -17.17
CA VAL A 922 -19.47 3.29 -17.46
C VAL A 922 -20.60 3.91 -18.27
N SER A 923 -21.12 3.19 -19.26
CA SER A 923 -22.28 3.64 -20.04
C SER A 923 -23.43 2.66 -20.00
N LEU A 924 -24.66 3.16 -19.98
CA LEU A 924 -25.89 2.37 -20.07
C LEU A 924 -26.88 3.07 -21.01
N THR A 925 -27.53 2.30 -21.89
CA THR A 925 -28.70 2.76 -22.66
C THR A 925 -29.96 2.22 -22.00
N PRO A 926 -30.74 3.04 -21.27
CA PRO A 926 -31.94 2.58 -20.58
C PRO A 926 -32.98 2.07 -21.57
N LYS A 927 -33.44 0.85 -21.33
CA LYS A 927 -34.47 0.16 -22.11
C LYS A 927 -35.85 0.22 -21.49
N ASN A 928 -36.03 0.76 -20.27
CA ASN A 928 -37.26 1.05 -19.50
C ASN A 928 -37.71 0.03 -18.43
N GLY A 929 -36.80 -0.79 -17.90
CA GLY A 929 -37.09 -1.93 -17.01
C GLY A 929 -38.04 -1.63 -15.84
N ARG A 930 -37.88 -0.48 -15.16
CA ARG A 930 -38.72 -0.13 -13.99
C ARG A 930 -40.20 0.12 -14.34
N VAL A 931 -40.48 0.57 -15.57
CA VAL A 931 -41.84 0.93 -16.03
C VAL A 931 -42.36 0.04 -17.16
N MET A 932 -41.69 -1.09 -17.42
CA MET A 932 -42.07 -2.05 -18.46
C MET A 932 -43.11 -3.05 -17.94
N PRO A 933 -44.38 -3.02 -18.39
CA PRO A 933 -45.40 -3.99 -17.95
C PRO A 933 -44.95 -5.45 -18.16
N LEU A 934 -45.33 -6.33 -17.25
CA LEU A 934 -45.01 -7.75 -17.36
C LEU A 934 -45.81 -8.41 -18.50
N SER A 935 -45.28 -9.50 -19.05
CA SER A 935 -45.96 -10.28 -20.09
C SER A 935 -47.30 -10.81 -19.59
N PRO A 936 -48.43 -10.60 -20.29
CA PRO A 936 -49.69 -11.27 -19.97
C PRO A 936 -49.53 -12.79 -19.86
N VAL A 937 -50.33 -13.43 -19.00
CA VAL A 937 -50.30 -14.89 -18.79
C VAL A 937 -51.57 -15.54 -19.29
N TYR A 938 -51.52 -16.87 -19.48
CA TYR A 938 -52.62 -17.64 -20.05
C TYR A 938 -53.12 -17.07 -21.38
N PHE A 939 -52.20 -16.65 -22.25
CA PHE A 939 -52.55 -16.16 -23.58
C PHE A 939 -52.97 -17.32 -24.48
N ILE A 940 -54.27 -17.47 -24.65
CA ILE A 940 -54.90 -18.60 -25.34
C ILE A 940 -55.54 -18.10 -26.62
N ALA A 941 -55.33 -18.85 -27.70
CA ALA A 941 -56.13 -18.76 -28.91
C ALA A 941 -57.00 -20.01 -29.01
N ALA A 942 -58.32 -19.82 -29.16
CA ALA A 942 -59.29 -20.89 -29.27
C ALA A 942 -60.15 -20.72 -30.54
N HIS A 943 -60.58 -21.85 -31.11
CA HIS A 943 -61.51 -21.84 -32.23
C HIS A 943 -62.92 -21.45 -31.78
N GLY A 944 -63.57 -20.65 -32.61
CA GLY A 944 -64.92 -20.16 -32.41
C GLY A 944 -64.99 -18.92 -31.51
N SER A 945 -66.12 -18.25 -31.64
CA SER A 945 -66.60 -17.17 -30.79
C SER A 945 -68.08 -17.44 -30.45
N ALA A 946 -68.68 -16.60 -29.60
CA ALA A 946 -70.12 -16.64 -29.37
C ALA A 946 -70.95 -16.35 -30.65
N SER A 947 -70.34 -15.78 -31.69
CA SER A 947 -71.02 -15.38 -32.94
C SER A 947 -70.81 -16.36 -34.09
N SER A 948 -69.70 -17.13 -34.11
CA SER A 948 -69.36 -18.02 -35.23
C SER A 948 -68.33 -19.08 -34.81
N THR A 949 -68.45 -20.30 -35.33
CA THR A 949 -67.44 -21.37 -35.14
C THR A 949 -66.17 -21.19 -35.97
N SER A 950 -66.19 -20.29 -36.95
CA SER A 950 -65.04 -20.00 -37.84
C SER A 950 -64.17 -18.83 -37.38
N ASP A 951 -64.53 -18.19 -36.26
CA ASP A 951 -63.73 -17.12 -35.65
C ASP A 951 -62.59 -17.72 -34.82
N ILE A 952 -61.64 -16.88 -34.41
CA ILE A 952 -60.65 -17.22 -33.38
C ILE A 952 -60.87 -16.28 -32.19
N SER A 953 -61.08 -16.84 -31.00
CA SER A 953 -61.14 -16.07 -29.76
C SER A 953 -59.78 -16.07 -29.08
N LEU A 954 -59.36 -14.89 -28.63
CA LEU A 954 -58.14 -14.67 -27.87
C LEU A 954 -58.49 -14.22 -26.45
N SER A 955 -57.80 -14.75 -25.46
CA SER A 955 -57.92 -14.31 -24.06
C SER A 955 -56.58 -14.36 -23.34
N TRP A 956 -56.38 -13.47 -22.37
CA TRP A 956 -55.20 -13.40 -21.52
C TRP A 956 -55.53 -12.75 -20.17
N ILE A 957 -54.66 -12.97 -19.18
CA ILE A 957 -54.76 -12.41 -17.83
C ILE A 957 -53.61 -11.42 -17.58
N ARG A 958 -53.93 -10.32 -16.89
CA ARG A 958 -52.96 -9.28 -16.51
C ARG A 958 -51.98 -9.79 -15.45
N ARG A 959 -50.77 -9.20 -15.45
CA ARG A 959 -49.81 -9.29 -14.34
C ARG A 959 -49.53 -7.90 -13.79
N ALA A 960 -49.23 -7.80 -12.50
CA ALA A 960 -48.78 -6.56 -11.87
C ALA A 960 -47.27 -6.59 -11.60
N ARG A 961 -46.60 -5.45 -11.77
CA ARG A 961 -45.18 -5.20 -11.45
C ARG A 961 -45.00 -4.86 -9.97
N VAL A 962 -45.92 -4.09 -9.42
CA VAL A 962 -45.90 -3.57 -8.04
C VAL A 962 -47.22 -3.90 -7.36
N ARG A 963 -47.26 -3.87 -6.03
CA ARG A 963 -48.47 -4.15 -5.23
C ARG A 963 -49.10 -5.50 -5.58
N ALA A 964 -48.28 -6.46 -5.99
CA ALA A 964 -48.71 -7.78 -6.46
C ALA A 964 -49.02 -8.76 -5.31
N GLN A 965 -48.96 -8.30 -4.06
CA GLN A 965 -49.32 -9.12 -2.91
C GLN A 965 -50.81 -9.44 -2.93
N TRP A 966 -51.15 -10.72 -2.79
CA TRP A 966 -52.53 -11.15 -2.69
C TRP A 966 -53.12 -10.73 -1.34
N ILE A 967 -54.21 -9.97 -1.38
CA ILE A 967 -54.99 -9.58 -0.20
C ILE A 967 -56.33 -10.33 -0.28
N ASP A 968 -56.71 -11.04 0.77
CA ASP A 968 -57.89 -11.89 0.79
C ASP A 968 -59.15 -11.14 0.34
N GLY A 969 -59.82 -11.66 -0.70
CA GLY A 969 -61.09 -11.16 -1.21
C GLY A 969 -61.03 -9.99 -2.21
N ALA A 970 -59.84 -9.54 -2.62
CA ALA A 970 -59.67 -8.51 -3.65
C ALA A 970 -58.69 -8.97 -4.76
N ASP A 971 -58.93 -8.50 -5.98
CA ASP A 971 -57.99 -8.69 -7.10
C ASP A 971 -56.81 -7.71 -6.99
N VAL A 972 -55.71 -8.01 -7.66
CA VAL A 972 -54.49 -7.20 -7.64
C VAL A 972 -54.77 -5.83 -8.29
N PRO A 973 -54.43 -4.70 -7.65
CA PRO A 973 -54.62 -3.38 -8.21
C PRO A 973 -53.97 -3.19 -9.60
N LEU A 974 -54.50 -2.26 -10.39
CA LEU A 974 -53.89 -1.87 -11.66
C LEU A 974 -52.69 -0.95 -11.40
N ASP A 975 -51.55 -1.26 -12.04
CA ASP A 975 -50.32 -0.46 -11.93
C ASP A 975 -50.40 0.86 -12.69
N GLU A 976 -51.18 0.86 -13.77
CA GLU A 976 -51.34 1.93 -14.74
C GLU A 976 -52.68 2.64 -14.53
N SER A 977 -52.85 3.83 -15.09
CA SER A 977 -54.09 4.60 -15.02
C SER A 977 -55.24 3.95 -15.82
N ALA A 978 -54.91 3.16 -16.85
CA ALA A 978 -55.86 2.42 -17.67
C ALA A 978 -55.28 1.09 -18.18
N GLU A 979 -56.11 0.06 -18.26
CA GLU A 979 -55.72 -1.25 -18.77
C GLU A 979 -55.89 -1.31 -20.29
N ASN A 980 -54.80 -1.23 -21.03
CA ASN A 980 -54.79 -1.31 -22.50
C ASN A 980 -53.71 -2.26 -23.00
N TYR A 981 -53.98 -2.94 -24.10
CA TYR A 981 -53.09 -3.91 -24.72
C TYR A 981 -52.84 -3.59 -26.19
N THR A 982 -51.65 -3.87 -26.67
CA THR A 982 -51.31 -3.93 -28.09
C THR A 982 -51.23 -5.40 -28.51
N LEU A 983 -52.16 -5.80 -29.38
CA LEU A 983 -52.23 -7.13 -29.99
C LEU A 983 -51.69 -7.06 -31.42
N THR A 984 -50.64 -7.82 -31.70
CA THR A 984 -50.07 -7.99 -33.04
C THR A 984 -50.35 -9.38 -33.59
N ILE A 985 -50.76 -9.44 -34.86
CA ILE A 985 -51.01 -10.68 -35.60
C ILE A 985 -49.92 -10.83 -36.64
N LEU A 986 -49.28 -11.99 -36.69
CA LEU A 986 -48.15 -12.27 -37.55
C LEU A 986 -48.43 -13.47 -38.45
N ASN A 987 -47.99 -13.35 -39.70
CA ASN A 987 -47.81 -14.47 -40.63
C ASN A 987 -46.31 -14.77 -40.71
N GLY A 988 -45.88 -15.87 -40.09
CA GLY A 988 -44.46 -16.10 -39.82
C GLY A 988 -43.88 -14.98 -38.95
N SER A 989 -42.91 -14.24 -39.48
CA SER A 989 -42.30 -13.07 -38.83
C SER A 989 -42.91 -11.73 -39.25
N THR A 990 -43.80 -11.71 -40.25
CA THR A 990 -44.37 -10.47 -40.81
C THR A 990 -45.61 -10.06 -40.03
N VAL A 991 -45.64 -8.85 -39.51
CA VAL A 991 -46.84 -8.28 -38.86
C VAL A 991 -47.87 -7.94 -39.93
N VAL A 992 -49.05 -8.55 -39.86
CA VAL A 992 -50.16 -8.32 -40.80
C VAL A 992 -51.24 -7.43 -40.19
N ARG A 993 -51.34 -7.38 -38.86
CA ARG A 993 -52.28 -6.50 -38.16
C ARG A 993 -51.75 -6.12 -36.78
N THR A 994 -52.06 -4.88 -36.37
CA THR A 994 -51.89 -4.41 -34.99
C THR A 994 -53.23 -3.84 -34.51
N VAL A 995 -53.65 -4.18 -33.30
CA VAL A 995 -54.92 -3.76 -32.70
C VAL A 995 -54.68 -3.32 -31.27
N THR A 996 -55.30 -2.22 -30.84
CA THR A 996 -55.36 -1.84 -29.43
C THR A 996 -56.63 -2.41 -28.79
N VAL A 997 -56.47 -3.15 -27.70
CA VAL A 997 -57.56 -3.82 -26.99
C VAL A 997 -57.65 -3.26 -25.57
N ALA A 998 -58.81 -2.72 -25.20
CA ALA A 998 -59.08 -2.29 -23.83
C ALA A 998 -59.26 -3.52 -22.91
N GLY A 999 -58.71 -3.45 -21.71
CA GLY A 999 -58.88 -4.48 -20.69
C GLY A 999 -60.23 -4.42 -20.00
N ASN A 1000 -60.54 -5.46 -19.22
CA ASN A 1000 -61.80 -5.62 -18.50
C ASN A 1000 -61.64 -5.66 -16.96
N GLY A 1001 -60.48 -5.25 -16.44
CA GLY A 1001 -60.12 -5.25 -15.02
C GLY A 1001 -59.24 -6.44 -14.61
N ALA A 1002 -59.36 -7.57 -15.30
CA ALA A 1002 -58.62 -8.82 -15.00
C ALA A 1002 -57.77 -9.33 -16.17
N GLY A 1003 -57.79 -8.64 -17.31
CA GLY A 1003 -57.13 -9.06 -18.54
C GLY A 1003 -57.85 -8.54 -19.78
N GLY A 1004 -57.67 -9.24 -20.90
CA GLY A 1004 -58.28 -8.86 -22.17
C GLY A 1004 -58.83 -10.04 -22.94
N THR A 1005 -59.84 -9.77 -23.76
CA THR A 1005 -60.38 -10.70 -24.74
C THR A 1005 -60.54 -10.00 -26.08
N TRP A 1006 -60.30 -10.72 -27.17
CA TRP A 1006 -60.49 -10.20 -28.52
C TRP A 1006 -60.93 -11.30 -29.46
N THR A 1007 -61.84 -10.98 -30.39
CA THR A 1007 -62.33 -11.93 -31.39
C THR A 1007 -61.78 -11.55 -32.76
N TYR A 1008 -61.02 -12.47 -33.35
CA TYR A 1008 -60.56 -12.38 -34.72
C TYR A 1008 -61.61 -13.02 -35.65
N ALA A 1009 -62.49 -12.18 -36.19
CA ALA A 1009 -63.60 -12.66 -37.00
C ALA A 1009 -63.15 -13.32 -38.31
N ALA A 1010 -63.82 -14.39 -38.74
CA ALA A 1010 -63.46 -15.18 -39.92
C ALA A 1010 -63.25 -14.36 -41.20
N ALA A 1011 -64.07 -13.31 -41.39
CA ALA A 1011 -63.95 -12.39 -42.52
C ALA A 1011 -62.64 -11.60 -42.48
N THR A 1012 -62.22 -11.15 -41.28
CA THR A 1012 -60.95 -10.44 -41.06
C THR A 1012 -59.77 -11.38 -41.26
N ILE A 1013 -59.86 -12.63 -40.79
CA ILE A 1013 -58.82 -13.65 -41.01
C ILE A 1013 -58.57 -13.86 -42.52
N SER A 1014 -59.64 -13.93 -43.32
CA SER A 1014 -59.54 -14.04 -44.78
C SER A 1014 -58.99 -12.77 -45.42
N ALA A 1015 -59.38 -11.59 -44.94
CA ALA A 1015 -58.87 -10.31 -45.45
C ALA A 1015 -57.37 -10.13 -45.19
N ASP A 1016 -56.87 -10.66 -44.06
CA ASP A 1016 -55.44 -10.66 -43.70
C ASP A 1016 -54.64 -11.78 -44.40
N GLY A 1017 -55.29 -12.52 -45.31
CA GLY A 1017 -54.61 -13.41 -46.26
C GLY A 1017 -54.25 -14.80 -45.73
N PHE A 1018 -54.79 -15.23 -44.59
CA PHE A 1018 -54.51 -16.56 -44.05
C PHE A 1018 -55.40 -17.64 -44.70
N PRO A 1019 -54.87 -18.61 -45.46
CA PRO A 1019 -55.70 -19.72 -45.97
C PRO A 1019 -56.08 -20.70 -44.84
N THR A 1020 -57.10 -21.54 -45.06
CA THR A 1020 -57.42 -22.65 -44.16
C THR A 1020 -56.21 -23.56 -43.97
N GLY A 1021 -55.90 -23.95 -42.74
CA GLY A 1021 -54.71 -24.72 -42.39
C GLY A 1021 -53.45 -23.88 -42.16
N ALA A 1022 -53.49 -22.55 -42.28
CA ALA A 1022 -52.36 -21.69 -41.95
C ALA A 1022 -52.18 -21.52 -40.43
N THR A 1023 -50.95 -21.60 -39.94
CA THR A 1023 -50.63 -21.24 -38.55
C THR A 1023 -50.55 -19.72 -38.41
N ILE A 1024 -51.36 -19.16 -37.52
CA ILE A 1024 -51.40 -17.74 -37.20
C ILE A 1024 -50.70 -17.54 -35.86
N THR A 1025 -49.78 -16.58 -35.80
CA THR A 1025 -49.10 -16.20 -34.57
C THR A 1025 -49.68 -14.91 -34.03
N PHE A 1026 -49.98 -14.88 -32.74
CA PHE A 1026 -50.44 -13.68 -32.04
C PHE A 1026 -49.43 -13.29 -30.97
N ARG A 1027 -49.27 -11.99 -30.77
CA ARG A 1027 -48.48 -11.40 -29.69
C ARG A 1027 -49.29 -10.35 -28.96
N VAL A 1028 -49.31 -10.38 -27.64
CA VAL A 1028 -49.99 -9.36 -26.83
C VAL A 1028 -49.04 -8.75 -25.81
N GLN A 1029 -49.09 -7.43 -25.69
CA GLN A 1029 -48.30 -6.62 -24.76
C GLN A 1029 -49.22 -5.64 -24.04
N GLN A 1030 -49.03 -5.44 -22.74
CA GLN A 1030 -49.73 -4.38 -22.02
C GLN A 1030 -49.04 -3.03 -22.26
N ASN A 1031 -49.82 -1.97 -22.40
CA ASN A 1031 -49.32 -0.60 -22.56
C ASN A 1031 -49.16 0.04 -21.19
N SER A 1032 -48.07 0.80 -20.98
CA SER A 1032 -47.89 1.63 -19.79
C SER A 1032 -48.33 3.08 -20.00
N ASP A 1033 -48.54 3.79 -18.90
CA ASP A 1033 -48.81 5.24 -18.88
C ASP A 1033 -47.64 6.06 -19.48
N GLN A 1034 -46.43 5.50 -19.53
CA GLN A 1034 -45.23 6.16 -20.05
C GLN A 1034 -45.01 5.89 -21.55
N GLY A 1035 -45.98 5.25 -22.23
CA GLY A 1035 -45.86 4.91 -23.65
C GLY A 1035 -44.93 3.72 -23.92
N VAL A 1036 -44.61 2.94 -22.90
CA VAL A 1036 -43.78 1.73 -22.99
C VAL A 1036 -44.66 0.51 -23.25
N LEU A 1037 -44.30 -0.29 -24.25
CA LEU A 1037 -44.88 -1.61 -24.46
C LEU A 1037 -44.25 -2.62 -23.50
N GLY A 1038 -45.08 -3.38 -22.80
CA GLY A 1038 -44.63 -4.45 -21.91
C GLY A 1038 -44.00 -5.64 -22.64
N ALA A 1039 -43.57 -6.63 -21.87
CA ALA A 1039 -43.06 -7.88 -22.44
C ALA A 1039 -44.18 -8.61 -23.21
N SER A 1040 -43.84 -9.28 -24.31
CA SER A 1040 -44.84 -9.92 -25.18
C SER A 1040 -45.15 -11.35 -24.77
N ALA A 1041 -46.44 -11.68 -24.63
CA ALA A 1041 -46.91 -13.06 -24.62
C ALA A 1041 -47.20 -13.50 -26.06
N THR A 1042 -46.82 -14.72 -26.44
CA THR A 1042 -47.06 -15.26 -27.79
C THR A 1042 -47.93 -16.51 -27.73
N THR A 1043 -48.88 -16.65 -28.65
CA THR A 1043 -49.64 -17.88 -28.85
C THR A 1043 -49.85 -18.12 -30.34
N THR A 1044 -50.16 -19.36 -30.72
CA THR A 1044 -50.39 -19.74 -32.12
C THR A 1044 -51.61 -20.63 -32.24
N ILE A 1045 -52.34 -20.50 -33.35
CA ILE A 1045 -53.42 -21.43 -33.70
C ILE A 1045 -53.39 -21.70 -35.19
N THR A 1046 -53.75 -22.91 -35.60
CA THR A 1046 -53.92 -23.24 -37.01
C THR A 1046 -55.35 -22.91 -37.42
N ARG A 1047 -55.53 -22.13 -38.49
CA ARG A 1047 -56.84 -21.69 -39.00
C ARG A 1047 -57.73 -22.84 -39.44
#